data_AF-A0A5M3ML92-F1
#
_entry.id   AF-A0A5M3ML92-F1
#
_cell.length_a   1.000
_cell.length_b   1.000
_cell.length_c   1.000
_cell.angle_alpha   90.00
_cell.angle_beta   90.00
_cell.angle_gamma   90.00
#
_symmetry.space_group_name_H-M   'P 1'
#
loop_
_entity.id
_entity.type
_entity.pdbx_description
1 polymer ?
#
loop_
_entity_poly.entity_id
_entity_poly.type
_entity_poly.pdbx_seq_one_letter_code
_entity_poly.pdbx_strand_id
1 'polypeptide(L)'
;MLFKGVVLNVLAERENLKKIGLNLKFDVFEMQSEANVGTGNAFQVDFDAAMNTGIPGRVPSVIWDKIPSEYQYIVPAAGDLASFAAEALASTADMHREELRNRNLVAYDLFVKSLHGGKTVDVSTPCTTRGKVGDIQHDSIQKVLKFVEDNVPEIKIEFHYSHTVVDADFSTPTKPKLIVRKDGGGGDGIHEYEFDFVHFAHGTTWKDPVSNPGVVQNAFSGTPNSASVRRFLSDKGLLSGDKIRSDAQPSLCITVMSLSAYDFIPIILRYTNMICFSHSKNCYEIDSVAAEQYQGLFTFISRTRGKTAPPRHHFSHQWPGRKLSHNGTFVDTNQVHAMFLKKDFDWLSFSRPLLYHGVAYERHTTPRKINILDCKMTTAARTAAYHAQTALHRIGEVTEIGLIRAGYHAIFEGFGFENNPDDAHAKFVDRAPLSRKGREGWLVRRSALFDVTHPDFVKDQSNREFFRNVEELILSFSASPVAVQDLISQLFSLGVATHVVGECSDIEYDNEHQKIALNITLDGGGIKRRHFDAMFASKTITSHADILLQAIKSKAMEATELKGAEAKVKLFSEGVLEYAKGRFLQTVDRTLIHATDAGLGGHGDDAKGYRVGMQWTDTHDLASSANWAATASRTLVLLSAMKADGMKAGYDSSPVQDLMKIYEDSLPTDKAFEEEAASFEQDWLELVKKKGFLDTCEHFAKDADDYCDLAGNAFDHDSRQKCLSRLAERHHSHCILEGVYAYDLKRRNEAGVYNPVNKKQFFRRFVDFTSGELERCWNNWWDSKFLETAADVTA
;
A
#
# COMPACT_ATOMS: atom_id res chain seq x y z
N MET A 1 7.55 13.97 -5.60
CA MET A 1 6.46 14.70 -4.91
C MET A 1 6.94 15.63 -3.81
N LEU A 2 7.89 15.23 -2.95
CA LEU A 2 8.35 16.04 -1.81
C LEU A 2 8.76 17.48 -2.17
N PHE A 3 9.76 17.67 -3.05
CA PHE A 3 10.22 19.02 -3.41
C PHE A 3 9.13 19.86 -4.10
N LYS A 4 8.25 19.23 -4.89
CA LYS A 4 7.10 19.91 -5.50
C LYS A 4 6.19 20.51 -4.42
N GLY A 5 5.94 19.74 -3.35
CA GLY A 5 5.24 20.22 -2.17
C GLY A 5 5.96 21.38 -1.47
N VAL A 6 7.29 21.32 -1.36
CA VAL A 6 8.10 22.42 -0.78
C VAL A 6 7.88 23.70 -1.58
N VAL A 7 7.92 23.65 -2.91
CA VAL A 7 7.69 24.83 -3.77
C VAL A 7 6.33 25.46 -3.45
N LEU A 8 5.26 24.66 -3.37
CA LEU A 8 3.93 25.16 -3.01
C LEU A 8 3.86 25.76 -1.60
N ASN A 9 4.54 25.14 -0.63
CA ASN A 9 4.64 25.65 0.74
C ASN A 9 5.38 27.00 0.80
N VAL A 10 6.50 27.12 0.09
CA VAL A 10 7.30 28.36 0.03
C VAL A 10 6.51 29.48 -0.63
N LEU A 11 5.79 29.21 -1.73
CA LEU A 11 4.92 30.19 -2.37
C LEU A 11 3.80 30.67 -1.41
N ALA A 12 3.17 29.74 -0.70
CA ALA A 12 2.09 30.05 0.24
C ALA A 12 2.54 30.92 1.43
N GLU A 13 3.79 30.79 1.87
CA GLU A 13 4.33 31.47 3.06
C GLU A 13 5.44 32.48 2.72
N ARG A 14 5.58 32.84 1.44
CA ARG A 14 6.73 33.54 0.87
C ARG A 14 7.11 34.81 1.63
N GLU A 15 6.11 35.62 1.99
CA GLU A 15 6.33 36.88 2.69
C GLU A 15 6.82 36.70 4.14
N ASN A 16 6.42 35.63 4.82
CA ASN A 16 6.95 35.31 6.14
C ASN A 16 8.37 34.76 6.04
N LEU A 17 8.63 33.88 5.07
CA LEU A 17 9.94 33.26 4.85
C LEU A 17 11.01 34.27 4.42
N LYS A 18 10.64 35.32 3.66
CA LYS A 18 11.53 36.44 3.32
C LYS A 18 12.04 37.19 4.55
N LYS A 19 11.23 37.36 5.61
CA LYS A 19 11.62 38.09 6.83
C LYS A 19 12.79 37.44 7.57
N ILE A 20 12.91 36.12 7.45
CA ILE A 20 13.98 35.32 8.05
C ILE A 20 15.11 35.00 7.06
N GLY A 21 15.01 35.47 5.81
CA GLY A 21 16.04 35.27 4.79
C GLY A 21 16.22 33.80 4.37
N LEU A 22 15.15 33.00 4.40
CA LEU A 22 15.22 31.58 4.07
C LEU A 22 15.67 31.39 2.60
N ASN A 23 16.71 30.57 2.42
CA ASN A 23 17.13 30.06 1.11
C ASN A 23 17.33 28.54 1.23
N LEU A 24 16.82 27.78 0.26
CA LEU A 24 16.85 26.33 0.26
C LEU A 24 17.71 25.81 -0.89
N LYS A 25 18.60 24.87 -0.61
CA LYS A 25 19.31 24.07 -1.61
C LYS A 25 18.88 22.61 -1.48
N PHE A 26 18.46 22.02 -2.60
CA PHE A 26 18.15 20.61 -2.72
C PHE A 26 19.18 19.93 -3.59
N ASP A 27 19.86 18.93 -3.07
CA ASP A 27 20.63 17.95 -3.83
C ASP A 27 19.83 16.64 -3.86
N VAL A 28 19.43 16.20 -5.05
CA VAL A 28 18.63 14.99 -5.26
C VAL A 28 19.50 13.94 -5.93
N PHE A 29 19.87 12.89 -5.19
CA PHE A 29 20.58 11.74 -5.74
C PHE A 29 19.58 10.74 -6.32
N GLU A 30 19.64 10.54 -7.63
CA GLU A 30 18.76 9.64 -8.38
C GLU A 30 19.60 8.53 -9.00
N MET A 31 19.29 7.28 -8.63
CA MET A 31 19.98 6.10 -9.18
C MET A 31 19.60 5.92 -10.66
N GLN A 32 18.39 6.33 -11.05
CA GLN A 32 17.94 6.27 -12.42
C GLN A 32 18.58 7.35 -13.31
N SER A 33 18.44 7.17 -14.63
CA SER A 33 18.74 8.23 -15.59
C SER A 33 17.69 9.34 -15.54
N GLU A 34 18.00 10.49 -16.13
CA GLU A 34 17.09 11.64 -16.20
C GLU A 34 15.72 11.30 -16.80
N ALA A 35 15.68 10.45 -17.84
CA ALA A 35 14.43 10.01 -18.45
C ALA A 35 13.49 9.29 -17.48
N ASN A 36 14.02 8.70 -16.40
CA ASN A 36 13.29 7.94 -15.39
C ASN A 36 13.26 8.65 -14.02
N VAL A 37 13.53 9.96 -13.98
CA VAL A 37 13.55 10.72 -12.72
C VAL A 37 12.24 10.62 -11.95
N GLY A 38 12.30 10.25 -10.67
CA GLY A 38 11.16 10.26 -9.77
C GLY A 38 10.03 9.26 -10.09
N THR A 39 10.19 8.43 -11.13
CA THR A 39 9.26 7.34 -11.47
C THR A 39 9.55 6.09 -10.64
N GLY A 40 10.78 6.02 -10.10
CA GLY A 40 11.30 4.85 -9.45
C GLY A 40 11.23 3.63 -10.35
N ASN A 41 11.11 2.50 -9.70
CA ASN A 41 11.25 1.19 -10.30
C ASN A 41 9.93 0.73 -10.99
N ALA A 42 8.78 1.10 -10.44
CA ALA A 42 7.48 0.61 -10.91
C ALA A 42 6.89 1.38 -12.10
N PHE A 43 7.36 2.60 -12.37
CA PHE A 43 6.80 3.53 -13.36
C PHE A 43 7.83 4.01 -14.39
N GLN A 44 8.92 3.27 -14.61
CA GLN A 44 9.90 3.59 -15.66
C GLN A 44 9.21 3.82 -17.02
N VAL A 45 9.69 4.78 -17.81
CA VAL A 45 9.03 5.25 -19.04
C VAL A 45 8.80 4.15 -20.08
N ASP A 46 9.64 3.11 -20.07
CA ASP A 46 9.56 1.96 -20.96
C ASP A 46 8.66 0.82 -20.44
N PHE A 47 7.84 1.06 -19.40
CA PHE A 47 7.01 0.04 -18.75
C PHE A 47 5.60 -0.06 -19.39
N ASP A 48 5.36 -1.12 -20.17
CA ASP A 48 4.13 -1.32 -20.95
C ASP A 48 3.01 -2.05 -20.18
N ALA A 49 3.25 -2.48 -18.94
CA ALA A 49 2.20 -3.09 -18.13
C ALA A 49 1.12 -2.09 -17.73
N ALA A 50 -0.12 -2.59 -17.62
CA ALA A 50 -1.25 -1.79 -17.19
C ALA A 50 -1.08 -1.25 -15.76
N MET A 51 -1.65 -0.08 -15.51
CA MET A 51 -1.88 0.45 -14.17
C MET A 51 -2.82 -0.49 -13.40
N ASN A 52 -2.55 -0.65 -12.11
CA ASN A 52 -3.39 -1.46 -11.22
C ASN A 52 -4.35 -0.62 -10.36
N THR A 53 -4.09 0.69 -10.26
CA THR A 53 -4.83 1.66 -9.46
C THR A 53 -5.14 2.91 -10.29
N GLY A 54 -6.02 3.78 -9.79
CA GLY A 54 -6.13 5.14 -10.30
C GLY A 54 -4.87 5.97 -10.03
N ILE A 55 -4.79 7.13 -10.66
CA ILE A 55 -3.72 8.11 -10.48
C ILE A 55 -4.08 9.00 -9.27
N PRO A 56 -3.16 9.27 -8.32
CA PRO A 56 -3.49 10.07 -7.15
C PRO A 56 -3.90 11.49 -7.52
N GLY A 57 -5.00 11.95 -6.93
CA GLY A 57 -5.50 13.31 -7.09
C GLY A 57 -4.76 14.36 -6.27
N ARG A 58 -5.42 15.51 -6.11
CA ARG A 58 -4.93 16.66 -5.34
C ARG A 58 -4.45 16.23 -3.96
N VAL A 59 -3.20 16.55 -3.62
CA VAL A 59 -2.67 16.32 -2.28
C VAL A 59 -3.40 17.23 -1.29
N PRO A 60 -3.96 16.69 -0.19
CA PRO A 60 -4.75 17.48 0.76
C PRO A 60 -3.85 18.46 1.52
N SER A 61 -4.03 19.76 1.28
CA SER A 61 -3.27 20.81 1.95
C SER A 61 -4.07 22.11 2.04
N VAL A 62 -4.28 22.59 3.26
CA VAL A 62 -5.05 23.81 3.55
C VAL A 62 -4.31 25.10 3.19
N ILE A 63 -2.98 25.02 3.01
CA ILE A 63 -2.15 26.20 2.74
C ILE A 63 -2.11 26.57 1.26
N TRP A 64 -2.53 25.69 0.35
CA TRP A 64 -2.44 25.97 -1.08
C TRP A 64 -3.39 27.07 -1.54
N ASP A 65 -4.47 27.30 -0.79
CA ASP A 65 -5.38 28.41 -1.04
C ASP A 65 -4.75 29.78 -0.69
N LYS A 66 -3.60 29.79 0.03
CA LYS A 66 -2.80 31.00 0.27
C LYS A 66 -1.84 31.33 -0.88
N ILE A 67 -1.68 30.45 -1.87
CA ILE A 67 -0.76 30.68 -2.99
C ILE A 67 -1.28 31.86 -3.82
N PRO A 68 -0.43 32.87 -4.14
CA PRO A 68 -0.84 34.01 -4.95
C PRO A 68 -1.46 33.60 -6.29
N SER A 69 -2.48 34.34 -6.73
CA SER A 69 -3.29 34.02 -7.92
C SER A 69 -2.45 33.84 -9.19
N GLU A 70 -1.39 34.63 -9.34
CA GLU A 70 -0.46 34.62 -10.45
C GLU A 70 0.32 33.30 -10.55
N TYR A 71 0.44 32.53 -9.47
CA TYR A 71 1.15 31.25 -9.43
C TYR A 71 0.22 30.03 -9.39
N GLN A 72 -1.10 30.20 -9.35
CA GLN A 72 -2.06 29.09 -9.23
C GLN A 72 -1.95 28.05 -10.37
N TYR A 73 -1.46 28.46 -11.54
CA TYR A 73 -1.27 27.57 -12.69
C TYR A 73 -0.24 26.44 -12.46
N ILE A 74 0.64 26.54 -11.45
CA ILE A 74 1.61 25.49 -11.12
C ILE A 74 1.04 24.40 -10.20
N VAL A 75 -0.06 24.70 -9.49
CA VAL A 75 -0.66 23.78 -8.50
C VAL A 75 -1.00 22.41 -9.09
N PRO A 76 -1.59 22.28 -10.29
CA PRO A 76 -1.85 20.96 -10.87
C PRO A 76 -0.58 20.13 -11.07
N ALA A 77 0.48 20.72 -11.64
CA ALA A 77 1.74 20.00 -11.91
C ALA A 77 2.51 19.63 -10.61
N ALA A 78 2.41 20.48 -9.59
CA ALA A 78 3.11 20.29 -8.32
C ALA A 78 2.32 19.41 -7.33
N GLY A 79 0.99 19.40 -7.41
CA GLY A 79 0.12 18.94 -6.33
C GLY A 79 -1.10 18.11 -6.74
N ASP A 80 -1.43 17.98 -8.03
CA ASP A 80 -2.59 17.21 -8.50
C ASP A 80 -2.26 16.41 -9.76
N LEU A 81 -1.60 15.27 -9.55
CA LEU A 81 -1.14 14.41 -10.64
C LEU A 81 -2.32 13.86 -11.47
N ALA A 82 -3.48 13.61 -10.86
CA ALA A 82 -4.67 13.15 -11.57
C ALA A 82 -5.14 14.20 -12.58
N SER A 83 -5.32 15.45 -12.15
CA SER A 83 -5.75 16.52 -13.06
C SER A 83 -4.74 16.74 -14.19
N PHE A 84 -3.44 16.75 -13.86
CA PHE A 84 -2.37 16.88 -14.87
C PHE A 84 -2.34 15.70 -15.86
N ALA A 85 -2.55 14.48 -15.37
CA ALA A 85 -2.62 13.28 -16.21
C ALA A 85 -3.87 13.26 -17.09
N ALA A 86 -5.03 13.64 -16.56
CA ALA A 86 -6.29 13.69 -17.30
C ALA A 86 -6.19 14.65 -18.49
N GLU A 87 -5.60 15.83 -18.27
CA GLU A 87 -5.34 16.81 -19.33
C GLU A 87 -4.36 16.27 -20.39
N ALA A 88 -3.22 15.72 -19.95
CA ALA A 88 -2.21 15.17 -20.85
C ALA A 88 -2.80 14.03 -21.72
N LEU A 89 -3.48 13.07 -21.10
CA LEU A 89 -4.07 11.93 -21.79
C LEU A 89 -5.21 12.35 -22.73
N ALA A 90 -6.06 13.29 -22.32
CA ALA A 90 -7.14 13.80 -23.17
C ALA A 90 -6.60 14.53 -24.40
N SER A 91 -5.55 15.35 -24.23
CA SER A 91 -4.94 16.11 -25.33
C SER A 91 -4.29 15.20 -26.40
N THR A 92 -3.88 13.99 -26.01
CA THR A 92 -3.23 13.01 -26.90
C THR A 92 -4.05 11.74 -27.11
N ALA A 93 -5.36 11.75 -26.85
CA ALA A 93 -6.16 10.53 -26.70
C ALA A 93 -6.07 9.58 -27.91
N ASP A 94 -6.15 10.11 -29.13
CA ASP A 94 -6.09 9.28 -30.35
C ASP A 94 -4.71 8.62 -30.53
N MET A 95 -3.63 9.39 -30.37
CA MET A 95 -2.26 8.89 -30.47
C MET A 95 -1.98 7.83 -29.40
N HIS A 96 -2.40 8.12 -28.16
CA HIS A 96 -2.21 7.23 -27.03
C HIS A 96 -2.99 5.93 -27.19
N ARG A 97 -4.23 6.00 -27.69
CA ARG A 97 -5.03 4.81 -28.01
C ARG A 97 -4.34 3.90 -29.04
N GLU A 98 -3.77 4.48 -30.10
CA GLU A 98 -3.02 3.70 -31.11
C GLU A 98 -1.72 3.12 -30.55
N GLU A 99 -1.04 3.85 -29.68
CA GLU A 99 0.12 3.34 -28.95
C GLU A 99 -0.25 2.11 -28.11
N LEU A 100 -1.29 2.21 -27.29
CA LEU A 100 -1.74 1.11 -26.41
C LEU A 100 -2.17 -0.13 -27.21
N ARG A 101 -2.86 0.06 -28.34
CA ARG A 101 -3.21 -1.01 -29.29
C ARG A 101 -1.96 -1.80 -29.71
N ASN A 102 -0.85 -1.08 -29.84
CA ASN A 102 0.44 -1.58 -30.27
C ASN A 102 1.39 -1.97 -29.13
N ARG A 103 1.00 -1.86 -27.85
CA ARG A 103 1.86 -2.19 -26.70
C ARG A 103 1.20 -3.17 -25.72
N ASN A 104 -0.03 -2.90 -25.30
CA ASN A 104 -0.73 -3.70 -24.29
C ASN A 104 -2.25 -3.68 -24.50
N LEU A 105 -2.80 -4.85 -24.83
CA LEU A 105 -4.22 -5.04 -25.15
C LEU A 105 -5.16 -4.74 -23.98
N VAL A 106 -4.75 -4.99 -22.73
CA VAL A 106 -5.60 -4.68 -21.57
C VAL A 106 -5.53 -3.19 -21.24
N ALA A 107 -4.36 -2.58 -21.33
CA ALA A 107 -4.23 -1.14 -21.13
C ALA A 107 -5.06 -0.35 -22.15
N TYR A 108 -5.17 -0.84 -23.40
CA TYR A 108 -6.09 -0.30 -24.40
C TYR A 108 -7.56 -0.34 -23.93
N ASP A 109 -8.04 -1.49 -23.47
CA ASP A 109 -9.43 -1.66 -22.99
C ASP A 109 -9.73 -0.76 -21.78
N LEU A 110 -8.78 -0.66 -20.85
CA LEU A 110 -8.88 0.26 -19.70
C LEU A 110 -8.97 1.72 -20.17
N PHE A 111 -8.12 2.14 -21.12
CA PHE A 111 -8.13 3.50 -21.63
C PHE A 111 -9.44 3.84 -22.36
N VAL A 112 -9.93 2.96 -23.23
CA VAL A 112 -11.20 3.14 -23.93
C VAL A 112 -12.37 3.31 -22.95
N LYS A 113 -12.40 2.51 -21.87
CA LYS A 113 -13.45 2.61 -20.85
C LYS A 113 -13.37 3.88 -20.01
N SER A 114 -12.17 4.45 -19.86
CA SER A 114 -11.97 5.72 -19.16
C SER A 114 -12.34 6.96 -19.98
N LEU A 115 -12.54 6.82 -21.30
CA LEU A 115 -12.86 7.95 -22.18
C LEU A 115 -14.35 8.31 -22.10
N HIS A 116 -14.66 9.54 -21.70
CA HIS A 116 -16.01 10.09 -21.72
C HIS A 116 -16.16 11.11 -22.84
N GLY A 117 -17.12 10.86 -23.75
CA GLY A 117 -17.45 11.76 -24.86
C GLY A 117 -16.26 12.11 -25.79
N GLY A 118 -15.18 11.33 -25.74
CA GLY A 118 -13.92 11.57 -26.47
C GLY A 118 -13.14 12.83 -26.03
N LYS A 119 -13.55 13.50 -24.94
CA LYS A 119 -12.98 14.79 -24.51
C LYS A 119 -12.29 14.75 -23.15
N THR A 120 -12.66 13.80 -22.30
CA THR A 120 -12.14 13.69 -20.93
C THR A 120 -11.79 12.25 -20.61
N VAL A 121 -10.78 12.06 -19.76
CA VAL A 121 -10.30 10.75 -19.30
C VAL A 121 -10.53 10.65 -17.80
N ASP A 122 -11.27 9.63 -17.34
CA ASP A 122 -11.38 9.31 -15.92
C ASP A 122 -10.11 8.58 -15.45
N VAL A 123 -9.31 9.27 -14.63
CA VAL A 123 -8.07 8.75 -14.06
C VAL A 123 -8.23 8.25 -12.61
N SER A 124 -9.44 8.32 -12.05
CA SER A 124 -9.74 7.79 -10.70
C SER A 124 -9.70 6.26 -10.66
N THR A 125 -9.79 5.63 -11.82
CA THR A 125 -9.65 4.19 -12.04
C THR A 125 -8.43 3.89 -12.91
N PRO A 126 -7.95 2.64 -12.97
CA PRO A 126 -6.85 2.28 -13.85
C PRO A 126 -7.20 2.55 -15.32
N CYS A 127 -6.43 3.40 -15.99
CA CYS A 127 -6.77 3.90 -17.33
C CYS A 127 -5.64 3.75 -18.37
N THR A 128 -4.41 3.41 -17.98
CA THR A 128 -3.27 3.37 -18.93
C THR A 128 -2.12 2.47 -18.45
N THR A 129 -0.93 2.56 -19.05
CA THR A 129 0.29 1.85 -18.65
C THR A 129 1.05 2.60 -17.56
N ARG A 130 1.88 1.86 -16.82
CA ARG A 130 2.75 2.46 -15.79
C ARG A 130 3.81 3.38 -16.39
N GLY A 131 4.36 3.05 -17.55
CA GLY A 131 5.32 3.91 -18.25
C GLY A 131 4.72 5.25 -18.68
N LYS A 132 3.45 5.26 -19.13
CA LYS A 132 2.79 6.54 -19.45
C LYS A 132 2.60 7.43 -18.22
N VAL A 133 2.29 6.84 -17.07
CA VAL A 133 2.23 7.59 -15.81
C VAL A 133 3.62 8.10 -15.43
N GLY A 134 4.67 7.31 -15.67
CA GLY A 134 6.06 7.72 -15.55
C GLY A 134 6.42 8.95 -16.38
N ASP A 135 6.07 8.94 -17.67
CA ASP A 135 6.26 10.08 -18.59
C ASP A 135 5.57 11.34 -18.04
N ILE A 136 4.31 11.22 -17.62
CA ILE A 136 3.54 12.34 -17.06
C ILE A 136 4.16 12.85 -15.74
N GLN A 137 4.71 11.96 -14.92
CA GLN A 137 5.45 12.33 -13.71
C GLN A 137 6.74 13.09 -14.05
N HIS A 138 7.48 12.64 -15.06
CA HIS A 138 8.67 13.33 -15.57
C HIS A 138 8.30 14.74 -16.06
N ASP A 139 7.28 14.87 -16.92
CA ASP A 139 6.83 16.16 -17.46
C ASP A 139 6.43 17.14 -16.35
N SER A 140 5.71 16.64 -15.34
CA SER A 140 5.32 17.46 -14.19
C SER A 140 6.51 17.84 -13.30
N ILE A 141 7.59 17.03 -13.23
CA ILE A 141 8.85 17.41 -12.58
C ILE A 141 9.51 18.54 -13.35
N GLN A 142 9.71 18.38 -14.66
CA GLN A 142 10.35 19.39 -15.51
C GLN A 142 9.61 20.73 -15.48
N LYS A 143 8.27 20.70 -15.52
CA LYS A 143 7.44 21.91 -15.42
C LYS A 143 7.65 22.66 -14.10
N VAL A 144 7.80 21.94 -12.98
CA VAL A 144 8.07 22.55 -11.67
C VAL A 144 9.50 23.07 -11.58
N LEU A 145 10.49 22.35 -12.10
CA LEU A 145 11.89 22.80 -12.11
C LEU A 145 12.06 24.11 -12.87
N LYS A 146 11.52 24.17 -14.09
CA LYS A 146 11.50 25.40 -14.88
C LYS A 146 10.80 26.55 -14.15
N PHE A 147 9.66 26.27 -13.51
CA PHE A 147 8.94 27.28 -12.73
C PHE A 147 9.81 27.84 -11.59
N VAL A 148 10.53 26.97 -10.87
CA VAL A 148 11.42 27.37 -9.77
C VAL A 148 12.54 28.28 -10.27
N GLU A 149 13.22 27.90 -11.35
CA GLU A 149 14.28 28.70 -11.97
C GLU A 149 13.80 30.10 -12.35
N ASP A 150 12.59 30.19 -12.91
CA ASP A 150 12.03 31.44 -13.41
C ASP A 150 11.40 32.33 -12.30
N ASN A 151 10.86 31.75 -11.23
CA ASN A 151 9.94 32.48 -10.31
C ASN A 151 10.28 32.39 -8.81
N VAL A 152 11.10 31.43 -8.39
CA VAL A 152 11.33 31.09 -6.97
C VAL A 152 12.84 31.07 -6.67
N PRO A 153 13.54 32.23 -6.76
CA PRO A 153 14.99 32.32 -6.56
C PRO A 153 15.47 31.87 -5.17
N GLU A 154 14.58 31.84 -4.18
CA GLU A 154 14.88 31.31 -2.85
C GLU A 154 15.05 29.77 -2.79
N ILE A 155 14.77 29.04 -3.88
CA ILE A 155 14.97 27.59 -3.98
C ILE A 155 15.92 27.27 -5.13
N LYS A 156 16.98 26.52 -4.83
CA LYS A 156 17.85 25.89 -5.84
C LYS A 156 17.72 24.36 -5.76
N ILE A 157 17.54 23.71 -6.91
CA ILE A 157 17.40 22.25 -7.00
C ILE A 157 18.44 21.70 -7.98
N GLU A 158 19.20 20.69 -7.55
CA GLU A 158 20.25 20.04 -8.33
C GLU A 158 20.02 18.52 -8.32
N PHE A 159 19.88 17.93 -9.51
CA PHE A 159 19.74 16.48 -9.68
C PHE A 159 21.07 15.84 -10.04
N HIS A 160 21.45 14.83 -9.26
CA HIS A 160 22.63 13.99 -9.49
C HIS A 160 22.15 12.63 -10.00
N TYR A 161 21.97 12.50 -11.31
CA TYR A 161 21.50 11.27 -11.96
C TYR A 161 22.58 10.19 -12.01
N SER A 162 22.17 8.91 -12.01
CA SER A 162 23.08 7.75 -11.94
C SER A 162 24.04 7.81 -10.75
N HIS A 163 23.53 8.24 -9.60
CA HIS A 163 24.24 8.25 -8.33
C HIS A 163 23.50 7.41 -7.31
N THR A 164 24.23 6.52 -6.63
CA THR A 164 23.71 5.66 -5.57
C THR A 164 24.25 6.14 -4.23
N VAL A 165 23.36 6.44 -3.29
CA VAL A 165 23.74 6.63 -1.87
C VAL A 165 24.00 5.24 -1.28
N VAL A 166 25.23 4.98 -0.86
CA VAL A 166 25.66 3.64 -0.42
C VAL A 166 25.76 3.52 1.10
N ASP A 167 25.92 4.65 1.79
CA ASP A 167 26.11 4.68 3.24
C ASP A 167 25.79 6.09 3.81
N ALA A 168 25.61 6.18 5.12
CA ALA A 168 25.40 7.42 5.86
C ALA A 168 26.20 7.45 7.18
N ASP A 169 26.56 8.67 7.59
CA ASP A 169 27.12 8.96 8.92
C ASP A 169 26.20 9.93 9.68
N PHE A 170 25.86 9.52 10.90
CA PHE A 170 25.00 10.27 11.82
C PHE A 170 25.71 10.65 13.13
N SER A 171 27.05 10.57 13.15
CA SER A 171 27.91 10.98 14.27
C SER A 171 27.56 12.37 14.81
N THR A 172 27.15 13.28 13.92
CA THR A 172 26.54 14.57 14.25
C THR A 172 25.06 14.57 13.83
N PRO A 173 24.11 14.33 14.77
CA PRO A 173 22.68 14.17 14.43
C PRO A 173 22.05 15.34 13.66
N THR A 174 22.55 16.56 13.85
CA THR A 174 22.07 17.79 13.19
C THR A 174 22.74 18.08 11.85
N LYS A 175 23.78 17.31 11.49
CA LYS A 175 24.57 17.43 10.26
C LYS A 175 24.84 16.03 9.66
N PRO A 176 23.79 15.31 9.26
CA PRO A 176 23.93 14.01 8.62
C PRO A 176 24.79 14.10 7.36
N LYS A 177 25.62 13.07 7.14
CA LYS A 177 26.48 12.95 5.96
C LYS A 177 26.08 11.73 5.14
N LEU A 178 26.11 11.88 3.81
CA LEU A 178 25.84 10.80 2.86
C LEU A 178 27.08 10.46 2.06
N ILE A 179 27.35 9.17 1.93
CA ILE A 179 28.39 8.64 1.06
C ILE A 179 27.72 8.19 -0.25
N VAL A 180 28.10 8.84 -1.33
CA VAL A 180 27.46 8.71 -2.64
C VAL A 180 28.46 8.18 -3.65
N ARG A 181 28.07 7.17 -4.42
CA ARG A 181 28.86 6.58 -5.49
C ARG A 181 28.21 6.88 -6.84
N LYS A 182 29.00 7.38 -7.79
CA LYS A 182 28.57 7.48 -9.20
C LYS A 182 28.56 6.09 -9.85
N ASP A 183 27.44 5.71 -10.45
CA ASP A 183 27.29 4.40 -11.07
C ASP A 183 28.19 4.26 -12.29
N GLY A 184 28.89 3.12 -12.41
CA GLY A 184 29.89 2.89 -13.45
C GLY A 184 31.23 3.63 -13.24
N GLY A 185 31.36 4.44 -12.18
CA GLY A 185 32.65 4.98 -11.74
C GLY A 185 33.45 3.91 -10.98
N GLY A 186 34.78 3.88 -11.16
CA GLY A 186 35.66 3.09 -10.31
C GLY A 186 35.69 3.59 -8.86
N GLY A 187 36.63 3.10 -8.04
CA GLY A 187 36.78 3.50 -6.63
C GLY A 187 36.93 5.02 -6.39
N ASP A 188 37.37 5.78 -7.40
CA ASP A 188 37.52 7.24 -7.35
C ASP A 188 36.18 8.01 -7.47
N GLY A 189 35.05 7.31 -7.65
CA GLY A 189 33.71 7.91 -7.81
C GLY A 189 32.87 8.00 -6.53
N ILE A 190 33.48 7.87 -5.35
CA ILE A 190 32.80 7.96 -4.04
C ILE A 190 33.05 9.35 -3.43
N HIS A 191 31.97 10.03 -3.05
CA HIS A 191 32.00 11.38 -2.48
C HIS A 191 31.16 11.46 -1.20
N GLU A 192 31.61 12.26 -0.25
CA GLU A 192 30.87 12.59 0.97
C GLU A 192 30.17 13.94 0.82
N TYR A 193 28.90 14.02 1.22
CA TYR A 193 28.10 15.24 1.24
C TYR A 193 27.49 15.45 2.62
N GLU A 194 27.61 16.65 3.18
CA GLU A 194 27.01 17.04 4.47
C GLU A 194 25.74 17.89 4.24
N PHE A 195 24.70 17.65 5.04
CA PHE A 195 23.41 18.32 4.91
C PHE A 195 22.89 18.83 6.25
N ASP A 196 22.03 19.86 6.22
CA ASP A 196 21.20 20.23 7.37
C ASP A 196 20.10 19.21 7.65
N PHE A 197 19.56 18.60 6.59
CA PHE A 197 18.50 17.60 6.64
C PHE A 197 18.63 16.60 5.49
N VAL A 198 18.33 15.34 5.75
CA VAL A 198 18.28 14.27 4.75
C VAL A 198 16.90 13.62 4.71
N HIS A 199 16.40 13.35 3.50
CA HIS A 199 15.18 12.59 3.29
C HIS A 199 15.48 11.34 2.45
N PHE A 200 15.34 10.16 3.05
CA PHE A 200 15.46 8.89 2.34
C PHE A 200 14.16 8.58 1.60
N ALA A 201 14.24 8.54 0.28
CA ALA A 201 13.11 8.28 -0.61
C ALA A 201 13.43 7.18 -1.64
N HIS A 202 14.12 6.13 -1.20
CA HIS A 202 14.60 5.02 -2.05
C HIS A 202 13.47 4.14 -2.63
N GLY A 203 12.21 4.37 -2.21
CA GLY A 203 11.03 3.67 -2.73
C GLY A 203 11.04 2.18 -2.43
N THR A 204 10.46 1.39 -3.32
CA THR A 204 10.46 -0.08 -3.22
C THR A 204 11.68 -0.67 -3.92
N THR A 205 12.60 -1.23 -3.14
CA THR A 205 13.73 -2.01 -3.64
C THR A 205 13.33 -3.46 -3.91
N TRP A 206 14.03 -4.10 -4.83
CA TRP A 206 13.67 -5.42 -5.33
C TRP A 206 14.89 -6.32 -5.57
N LYS A 207 14.64 -7.63 -5.70
CA LYS A 207 15.63 -8.61 -6.15
C LYS A 207 15.04 -9.53 -7.22
N ASP A 208 15.91 -10.11 -8.02
CA ASP A 208 15.52 -11.21 -8.89
C ASP A 208 15.13 -12.44 -8.05
N PRO A 209 14.04 -13.15 -8.41
CA PRO A 209 13.55 -14.29 -7.63
C PRO A 209 14.39 -15.57 -7.81
N VAL A 210 15.29 -15.60 -8.79
CA VAL A 210 16.16 -16.74 -9.11
C VAL A 210 17.63 -16.29 -9.10
N SER A 211 18.51 -17.12 -8.57
CA SER A 211 19.94 -16.85 -8.44
C SER A 211 20.83 -17.81 -9.22
N ASN A 212 20.28 -18.92 -9.74
CA ASN A 212 21.04 -19.88 -10.53
C ASN A 212 21.53 -19.24 -11.85
N PRO A 213 22.85 -19.15 -12.11
CA PRO A 213 23.38 -18.45 -13.28
C PRO A 213 22.84 -18.95 -14.63
N GLY A 214 22.64 -20.27 -14.78
CA GLY A 214 22.09 -20.86 -15.99
C GLY A 214 20.62 -20.50 -16.20
N VAL A 215 19.85 -20.36 -15.11
CA VAL A 215 18.46 -19.90 -15.17
C VAL A 215 18.40 -18.41 -15.49
N VAL A 216 19.26 -17.59 -14.86
CA VAL A 216 19.28 -16.12 -15.06
C VAL A 216 19.50 -15.76 -16.54
N GLN A 217 20.40 -16.45 -17.25
CA GLN A 217 20.62 -16.23 -18.70
C GLN A 217 19.44 -16.66 -19.59
N ASN A 218 18.51 -17.45 -19.03
CA ASN A 218 17.34 -17.98 -19.72
C ASN A 218 16.02 -17.42 -19.19
N ALA A 219 16.09 -16.44 -18.29
CA ALA A 219 14.94 -15.79 -17.69
C ALA A 219 14.88 -14.31 -18.08
N PHE A 220 13.67 -13.81 -18.30
CA PHE A 220 13.42 -12.38 -18.43
C PHE A 220 13.00 -11.82 -17.08
N SER A 221 13.83 -10.95 -16.49
CA SER A 221 13.49 -10.17 -15.29
C SER A 221 13.53 -8.65 -15.52
N GLY A 222 13.71 -8.23 -16.78
CA GLY A 222 13.69 -6.82 -17.16
C GLY A 222 12.31 -6.16 -17.00
N THR A 223 12.26 -4.86 -17.28
CA THR A 223 11.01 -4.11 -17.32
C THR A 223 10.05 -4.75 -18.35
N PRO A 224 8.78 -5.01 -17.99
CA PRO A 224 7.73 -5.48 -18.90
C PRO A 224 7.49 -4.48 -20.05
N ASN A 225 8.30 -4.61 -21.09
CA ASN A 225 8.31 -3.78 -22.29
C ASN A 225 8.09 -4.68 -23.52
N SER A 226 7.19 -4.29 -24.41
CA SER A 226 6.84 -5.07 -25.60
C SER A 226 8.05 -5.37 -26.49
N ALA A 227 8.92 -4.39 -26.74
CA ALA A 227 10.10 -4.61 -27.57
C ALA A 227 11.11 -5.55 -26.91
N SER A 228 11.38 -5.38 -25.60
CA SER A 228 12.29 -6.24 -24.84
C SER A 228 11.77 -7.68 -24.72
N VAL A 229 10.46 -7.85 -24.51
CA VAL A 229 9.81 -9.17 -24.48
C VAL A 229 9.88 -9.84 -25.86
N ARG A 230 9.60 -9.12 -26.96
CA ARG A 230 9.73 -9.66 -28.32
C ARG A 230 11.16 -10.13 -28.60
N ARG A 231 12.15 -9.30 -28.27
CA ARG A 231 13.57 -9.63 -28.44
C ARG A 231 13.92 -10.89 -27.66
N PHE A 232 13.54 -10.98 -26.39
CA PHE A 232 13.77 -12.16 -25.58
C PHE A 232 13.14 -13.43 -26.16
N LEU A 233 11.87 -13.38 -26.58
CA LEU A 233 11.19 -14.51 -27.21
C LEU A 233 11.85 -14.92 -28.53
N SER A 234 12.31 -13.95 -29.32
CA SER A 234 13.06 -14.18 -30.57
C SER A 234 14.41 -14.85 -30.30
N ASP A 235 15.17 -14.35 -29.33
CA ASP A 235 16.49 -14.87 -28.95
C ASP A 235 16.40 -16.31 -28.42
N LYS A 236 15.23 -16.71 -27.88
CA LYS A 236 14.92 -18.09 -27.49
C LYS A 236 14.32 -18.94 -28.62
N GLY A 237 14.18 -18.41 -29.83
CA GLY A 237 13.65 -19.14 -30.99
C GLY A 237 12.16 -19.49 -30.88
N LEU A 238 11.42 -18.76 -30.04
CA LEU A 238 9.99 -19.03 -29.76
C LEU A 238 9.05 -18.34 -30.73
N LEU A 239 9.57 -17.48 -31.60
CA LEU A 239 8.80 -16.75 -32.60
C LEU A 239 9.02 -17.32 -34.03
N SER A 240 7.95 -17.34 -34.81
CA SER A 240 7.95 -17.48 -36.27
C SER A 240 7.39 -16.18 -36.86
N GLY A 241 8.26 -15.35 -37.41
CA GLY A 241 7.95 -13.94 -37.67
C GLY A 241 7.65 -13.21 -36.36
N ASP A 242 6.47 -12.60 -36.25
CA ASP A 242 6.01 -11.90 -35.05
C ASP A 242 5.08 -12.72 -34.15
N LYS A 243 4.92 -14.01 -34.45
CA LYS A 243 3.99 -14.88 -33.73
C LYS A 243 4.70 -16.02 -32.99
N ILE A 244 4.24 -16.34 -31.79
CA ILE A 244 4.67 -17.49 -31.02
C ILE A 244 4.34 -18.76 -31.82
N ARG A 245 5.34 -19.62 -31.94
CA ARG A 245 5.34 -20.87 -32.69
C ARG A 245 4.38 -21.90 -32.11
N SER A 246 3.12 -21.92 -32.53
CA SER A 246 2.16 -22.93 -32.04
C SER A 246 2.52 -24.36 -32.48
N ASP A 247 3.26 -24.53 -33.58
CA ASP A 247 3.77 -25.81 -34.08
C ASP A 247 4.73 -26.51 -33.10
N ALA A 248 5.42 -25.74 -32.26
CA ALA A 248 6.42 -26.25 -31.32
C ALA A 248 5.86 -26.50 -29.91
N GLN A 249 4.58 -26.21 -29.66
CA GLN A 249 3.94 -26.24 -28.33
C GLN A 249 4.79 -25.61 -27.21
N PRO A 250 5.16 -24.32 -27.35
CA PRO A 250 6.07 -23.65 -26.44
C PRO A 250 5.49 -23.56 -25.03
N SER A 251 6.36 -23.70 -24.04
CA SER A 251 6.02 -23.74 -22.62
C SER A 251 6.81 -22.67 -21.87
N LEU A 252 6.10 -21.66 -21.36
CA LEU A 252 6.65 -20.54 -20.62
C LEU A 252 6.39 -20.71 -19.12
N CYS A 253 7.46 -20.58 -18.34
CA CYS A 253 7.39 -20.52 -16.89
C CYS A 253 7.15 -19.08 -16.43
N ILE A 254 6.15 -18.86 -15.57
CA ILE A 254 5.89 -17.57 -14.93
C ILE A 254 6.07 -17.73 -13.42
N THR A 255 7.00 -16.98 -12.84
CA THR A 255 7.19 -16.98 -11.39
C THR A 255 6.05 -16.23 -10.69
N VAL A 256 5.65 -16.75 -9.52
CA VAL A 256 4.58 -16.24 -8.64
C VAL A 256 3.19 -16.18 -9.29
N MET A 257 2.17 -15.76 -8.52
CA MET A 257 0.77 -15.71 -8.96
C MET A 257 0.08 -14.44 -8.43
N SER A 258 0.79 -13.31 -8.52
CA SER A 258 0.37 -11.99 -8.05
C SER A 258 0.42 -10.96 -9.20
N LEU A 259 0.13 -9.68 -8.90
CA LEU A 259 0.05 -8.60 -9.90
C LEU A 259 1.27 -8.53 -10.82
N SER A 260 2.49 -8.63 -10.28
CA SER A 260 3.71 -8.54 -11.07
C SER A 260 3.83 -9.65 -12.13
N ALA A 261 3.29 -10.84 -11.85
CA ALA A 261 3.25 -11.93 -12.83
C ALA A 261 2.28 -11.64 -13.98
N TYR A 262 1.22 -10.88 -13.73
CA TYR A 262 0.21 -10.55 -14.74
C TYR A 262 0.70 -9.48 -15.72
N ASP A 263 1.72 -8.71 -15.38
CA ASP A 263 2.28 -7.65 -16.23
C ASP A 263 2.73 -8.14 -17.60
N PHE A 264 3.34 -9.33 -17.64
CA PHE A 264 3.88 -9.92 -18.86
C PHE A 264 2.79 -10.52 -19.76
N ILE A 265 1.69 -11.00 -19.18
CA ILE A 265 0.73 -11.85 -19.91
C ILE A 265 0.04 -11.08 -21.06
N PRO A 266 -0.56 -9.90 -20.85
CA PRO A 266 -1.14 -9.11 -21.94
C PRO A 266 -0.12 -8.73 -23.03
N ILE A 267 1.16 -8.55 -22.66
CA ILE A 267 2.21 -8.21 -23.62
C ILE A 267 2.54 -9.43 -24.48
N ILE A 268 2.75 -10.59 -23.86
CA ILE A 268 3.07 -11.85 -24.56
C ILE A 268 1.94 -12.29 -25.48
N LEU A 269 0.68 -12.17 -25.03
CA LEU A 269 -0.49 -12.59 -25.81
C LEU A 269 -0.61 -11.86 -27.16
N ARG A 270 -0.03 -10.67 -27.34
CA ARG A 270 -0.03 -9.96 -28.62
C ARG A 270 0.76 -10.69 -29.72
N TYR A 271 1.73 -11.48 -29.30
CA TYR A 271 2.48 -12.36 -30.19
C TYR A 271 1.76 -13.69 -30.45
N THR A 272 0.51 -13.85 -30.03
CA THR A 272 -0.27 -15.07 -30.33
C THR A 272 -1.33 -14.80 -31.39
N ASN A 273 -1.94 -15.85 -31.92
CA ASN A 273 -3.08 -15.74 -32.84
C ASN A 273 -4.44 -15.85 -32.12
N MET A 274 -4.46 -16.08 -30.80
CA MET A 274 -5.70 -16.24 -30.04
C MET A 274 -6.35 -14.93 -29.61
N ILE A 275 -5.75 -13.77 -29.89
CA ILE A 275 -6.33 -12.47 -29.53
C ILE A 275 -6.89 -11.79 -30.78
N CYS A 276 -8.18 -11.49 -30.75
CA CYS A 276 -8.90 -10.80 -31.81
C CYS A 276 -9.43 -9.46 -31.32
N PHE A 277 -9.45 -8.46 -32.20
CA PHE A 277 -10.02 -7.15 -31.90
C PHE A 277 -11.49 -7.08 -32.35
N SER A 278 -12.39 -6.90 -31.38
CA SER A 278 -13.82 -6.74 -31.62
C SER A 278 -14.13 -5.27 -31.93
N HIS A 279 -14.33 -4.96 -33.21
CA HIS A 279 -14.62 -3.59 -33.67
C HIS A 279 -15.96 -3.06 -33.15
N SER A 280 -16.96 -3.93 -32.97
CA SER A 280 -18.29 -3.53 -32.48
C SER A 280 -18.29 -3.20 -30.98
N LYS A 281 -17.46 -3.88 -30.19
CA LYS A 281 -17.31 -3.65 -28.75
C LYS A 281 -16.13 -2.74 -28.39
N ASN A 282 -15.29 -2.42 -29.37
CA ASN A 282 -14.03 -1.68 -29.21
C ASN A 282 -13.13 -2.29 -28.12
N CYS A 283 -13.03 -3.62 -28.07
CA CYS A 283 -12.27 -4.36 -27.07
C CYS A 283 -11.56 -5.58 -27.66
N TYR A 284 -10.62 -6.15 -26.92
CA TYR A 284 -9.97 -7.41 -27.27
C TYR A 284 -10.71 -8.61 -26.70
N GLU A 285 -10.79 -9.69 -27.47
CA GLU A 285 -11.42 -10.96 -27.09
C GLU A 285 -10.45 -12.13 -27.37
N ILE A 286 -10.59 -13.22 -26.61
CA ILE A 286 -9.87 -14.46 -26.88
C ILE A 286 -10.68 -15.31 -27.85
N ASP A 287 -10.09 -15.68 -28.99
CA ASP A 287 -10.60 -16.72 -29.87
C ASP A 287 -10.31 -18.09 -29.24
N SER A 288 -11.37 -18.75 -28.75
CA SER A 288 -11.27 -20.03 -28.06
C SER A 288 -10.74 -21.15 -28.95
N VAL A 289 -11.01 -21.12 -30.27
CA VAL A 289 -10.55 -22.14 -31.20
C VAL A 289 -9.06 -21.97 -31.46
N ALA A 290 -8.61 -20.73 -31.67
CA ALA A 290 -7.18 -20.44 -31.81
C ALA A 290 -6.39 -20.74 -30.52
N ALA A 291 -7.02 -20.57 -29.34
CA ALA A 291 -6.41 -20.87 -28.04
C ALA A 291 -6.09 -22.36 -27.83
N GLU A 292 -6.77 -23.28 -28.53
CA GLU A 292 -6.47 -24.72 -28.48
C GLU A 292 -5.04 -25.05 -28.95
N GLN A 293 -4.45 -24.20 -29.80
CA GLN A 293 -3.08 -24.38 -30.28
C GLN A 293 -2.01 -23.97 -29.25
N TYR A 294 -2.42 -23.36 -28.14
CA TYR A 294 -1.53 -22.79 -27.12
C TYR A 294 -1.77 -23.40 -25.73
N GLN A 295 -2.32 -24.61 -25.65
CA GLN A 295 -2.53 -25.31 -24.38
C GLN A 295 -1.24 -25.42 -23.58
N GLY A 296 -1.28 -25.04 -22.30
CA GLY A 296 -0.12 -25.10 -21.42
C GLY A 296 0.96 -24.05 -21.69
N LEU A 297 0.72 -23.06 -22.56
CA LEU A 297 1.68 -21.99 -22.87
C LEU A 297 2.21 -21.29 -21.62
N PHE A 298 1.34 -21.00 -20.64
CA PHE A 298 1.74 -20.38 -19.39
C PHE A 298 1.65 -21.38 -18.24
N THR A 299 2.74 -21.53 -17.49
CA THR A 299 2.74 -22.27 -16.23
C THR A 299 3.20 -21.36 -15.10
N PHE A 300 2.26 -21.01 -14.22
CA PHE A 300 2.54 -20.23 -13.02
C PHE A 300 3.10 -21.12 -11.91
N ILE A 301 4.21 -20.70 -11.30
CA ILE A 301 4.83 -21.39 -10.15
C ILE A 301 4.61 -20.56 -8.89
N SER A 302 3.91 -21.12 -7.91
CA SER A 302 3.78 -20.48 -6.59
C SER A 302 3.60 -21.49 -5.47
N ARG A 303 3.99 -21.12 -4.24
CA ARG A 303 3.93 -21.99 -3.05
C ARG A 303 2.53 -22.45 -2.65
N THR A 304 1.50 -21.66 -2.98
CA THR A 304 0.15 -21.87 -2.43
C THR A 304 -0.86 -21.99 -3.56
N ARG A 305 -1.60 -23.10 -3.59
CA ARG A 305 -2.73 -23.31 -4.51
C ARG A 305 -3.83 -22.27 -4.20
N GLY A 306 -4.49 -21.75 -5.23
CA GLY A 306 -5.65 -20.87 -5.06
C GLY A 306 -5.36 -19.45 -4.58
N LYS A 307 -4.10 -19.12 -4.23
CA LYS A 307 -3.70 -17.75 -3.84
C LYS A 307 -3.39 -16.92 -5.08
N THR A 308 -4.44 -16.44 -5.75
CA THR A 308 -4.38 -15.61 -6.96
C THR A 308 -4.89 -14.20 -6.70
N ALA A 309 -4.36 -13.21 -7.42
CA ALA A 309 -4.83 -11.83 -7.28
C ALA A 309 -6.32 -11.72 -7.68
N PRO A 310 -7.20 -11.21 -6.79
CA PRO A 310 -8.63 -11.09 -7.06
C PRO A 310 -8.96 -9.97 -8.05
N PRO A 311 -10.14 -9.98 -8.68
CA PRO A 311 -10.59 -8.85 -9.50
C PRO A 311 -11.05 -7.67 -8.63
N ARG A 312 -10.70 -6.46 -9.05
CA ARG A 312 -11.05 -5.21 -8.34
C ARG A 312 -12.48 -4.76 -8.65
N HIS A 313 -13.48 -5.42 -8.07
CA HIS A 313 -14.91 -5.09 -8.25
C HIS A 313 -15.39 -3.89 -7.40
N HIS A 314 -14.55 -3.34 -6.52
CA HIS A 314 -14.88 -2.19 -5.69
C HIS A 314 -13.65 -1.32 -5.40
N PHE A 315 -13.83 0.00 -5.27
CA PHE A 315 -12.74 0.99 -5.23
C PHE A 315 -12.71 1.86 -3.97
N SER A 316 -13.76 1.86 -3.15
CA SER A 316 -13.89 2.74 -1.98
C SER A 316 -14.06 1.96 -0.67
N HIS A 317 -14.18 2.66 0.45
CA HIS A 317 -14.58 2.07 1.74
C HIS A 317 -16.11 2.08 1.95
N GLN A 318 -16.91 2.53 0.97
CA GLN A 318 -18.36 2.51 1.05
C GLN A 318 -18.87 1.06 0.98
N TRP A 319 -19.70 0.65 1.95
CA TRP A 319 -20.32 -0.68 1.92
C TRP A 319 -21.33 -0.77 0.76
N PRO A 320 -21.12 -1.68 -0.22
CA PRO A 320 -22.02 -1.79 -1.38
C PRO A 320 -23.22 -2.71 -1.10
N GLY A 321 -23.32 -3.30 0.09
CA GLY A 321 -24.43 -4.16 0.49
C GLY A 321 -25.73 -3.40 0.72
N ARG A 322 -26.80 -4.13 1.06
CA ARG A 322 -28.14 -3.57 1.24
C ARG A 322 -28.17 -2.53 2.35
N LYS A 323 -28.95 -1.47 2.12
CA LYS A 323 -29.31 -0.53 3.18
C LYS A 323 -30.26 -1.23 4.15
N LEU A 324 -29.84 -1.36 5.40
CA LEU A 324 -30.64 -1.97 6.47
C LEU A 324 -31.54 -0.92 7.13
N SER A 325 -32.63 -1.37 7.73
CA SER A 325 -33.52 -0.50 8.50
C SER A 325 -32.77 0.14 9.68
N HIS A 326 -33.16 1.37 10.04
CA HIS A 326 -32.55 2.14 11.14
C HIS A 326 -31.03 2.37 11.01
N ASN A 327 -30.48 2.35 9.79
CA ASN A 327 -29.04 2.43 9.53
C ASN A 327 -28.22 1.34 10.26
N GLY A 328 -28.82 0.17 10.50
CA GLY A 328 -28.11 -0.96 11.10
C GLY A 328 -26.88 -1.37 10.28
N THR A 329 -25.81 -1.74 10.95
CA THR A 329 -24.61 -2.29 10.31
C THR A 329 -23.97 -3.36 11.19
N PHE A 330 -23.29 -4.32 10.57
CA PHE A 330 -22.55 -5.36 11.29
C PHE A 330 -21.39 -4.77 12.09
N VAL A 331 -20.78 -3.68 11.62
CA VAL A 331 -19.76 -2.94 12.37
C VAL A 331 -19.87 -1.47 11.99
N ASP A 332 -20.00 -0.56 12.95
CA ASP A 332 -19.98 0.88 12.68
C ASP A 332 -18.61 1.51 13.03
N THR A 333 -18.42 2.76 12.61
CA THR A 333 -17.18 3.52 12.77
C THR A 333 -16.81 3.74 14.23
N ASN A 334 -17.78 3.91 15.15
CA ASN A 334 -17.49 4.04 16.58
C ASN A 334 -16.97 2.71 17.15
N GLN A 335 -17.56 1.60 16.71
CA GLN A 335 -17.14 0.25 17.08
C GLN A 335 -15.73 -0.07 16.58
N VAL A 336 -15.43 0.29 15.31
CA VAL A 336 -14.08 0.17 14.75
C VAL A 336 -13.08 1.01 15.54
N HIS A 337 -13.45 2.24 15.90
CA HIS A 337 -12.58 3.09 16.70
C HIS A 337 -12.34 2.54 18.11
N ALA A 338 -13.38 2.06 18.78
CA ALA A 338 -13.26 1.41 20.08
C ALA A 338 -12.30 0.22 20.02
N MET A 339 -12.39 -0.59 18.96
CA MET A 339 -11.47 -1.70 18.69
C MET A 339 -10.03 -1.22 18.51
N PHE A 340 -9.79 -0.16 17.74
CA PHE A 340 -8.44 0.39 17.56
C PHE A 340 -7.89 1.06 18.83
N LEU A 341 -8.74 1.62 19.70
CA LEU A 341 -8.32 2.16 20.99
C LEU A 341 -7.96 1.07 22.00
N LYS A 342 -8.39 -0.18 21.80
CA LYS A 342 -8.03 -1.28 22.69
C LYS A 342 -6.51 -1.51 22.65
N LYS A 343 -5.92 -1.64 23.83
CA LYS A 343 -4.49 -1.90 23.99
C LYS A 343 -4.14 -3.33 23.61
N ASP A 344 -3.01 -3.52 22.90
CA ASP A 344 -2.38 -4.81 22.59
C ASP A 344 -3.38 -5.84 22.03
N PHE A 345 -4.18 -5.43 21.04
CA PHE A 345 -5.30 -6.21 20.53
C PHE A 345 -5.12 -6.67 19.08
N ASP A 346 -5.34 -7.97 18.85
CA ASP A 346 -5.43 -8.56 17.51
C ASP A 346 -6.77 -8.18 16.86
N TRP A 347 -6.82 -6.95 16.33
CA TRP A 347 -8.02 -6.39 15.73
C TRP A 347 -8.44 -7.13 14.45
N LEU A 348 -7.50 -7.62 13.63
CA LEU A 348 -7.82 -8.21 12.33
C LEU A 348 -8.39 -9.62 12.47
N SER A 349 -7.87 -10.43 13.41
CA SER A 349 -8.45 -11.73 13.73
C SER A 349 -9.84 -11.59 14.35
N PHE A 350 -10.13 -10.47 15.03
CA PHE A 350 -11.45 -10.15 15.56
C PHE A 350 -12.42 -9.63 14.49
N SER A 351 -11.98 -8.71 13.62
CA SER A 351 -12.84 -8.00 12.67
C SER A 351 -13.13 -8.79 11.39
N ARG A 352 -12.22 -9.67 10.96
CA ARG A 352 -12.42 -10.48 9.75
C ARG A 352 -13.67 -11.39 9.84
N PRO A 353 -13.92 -12.13 10.94
CA PRO A 353 -15.16 -12.87 11.09
C PRO A 353 -16.40 -11.98 10.92
N LEU A 354 -16.40 -10.77 11.49
CA LEU A 354 -17.51 -9.81 11.33
C LEU A 354 -17.70 -9.37 9.87
N LEU A 355 -16.62 -9.16 9.13
CA LEU A 355 -16.68 -8.93 7.69
C LEU A 355 -17.35 -10.10 6.98
N TYR A 356 -16.92 -11.34 7.27
CA TYR A 356 -17.49 -12.52 6.65
C TYR A 356 -18.94 -12.75 7.01
N HIS A 357 -19.39 -12.40 8.23
CA HIS A 357 -20.81 -12.38 8.58
C HIS A 357 -21.60 -11.41 7.70
N GLY A 358 -21.09 -10.20 7.49
CA GLY A 358 -21.69 -9.21 6.61
C GLY A 358 -21.76 -9.66 5.15
N VAL A 359 -20.66 -10.20 4.62
CA VAL A 359 -20.61 -10.75 3.25
C VAL A 359 -21.58 -11.92 3.10
N ALA A 360 -21.62 -12.84 4.08
CA ALA A 360 -22.49 -14.00 4.07
C ALA A 360 -23.97 -13.62 4.04
N TYR A 361 -24.35 -12.63 4.84
CA TYR A 361 -25.70 -12.10 4.86
C TYR A 361 -26.11 -11.48 3.52
N GLU A 362 -25.25 -10.68 2.90
CA GLU A 362 -25.52 -10.06 1.58
C GLU A 362 -25.61 -11.09 0.45
N ARG A 363 -24.80 -12.15 0.54
CA ARG A 363 -24.71 -13.21 -0.47
C ARG A 363 -25.64 -14.40 -0.20
N HIS A 364 -26.48 -14.32 0.83
CA HIS A 364 -27.40 -15.38 1.25
C HIS A 364 -26.69 -16.74 1.41
N THR A 365 -25.63 -16.75 2.22
CA THR A 365 -24.79 -17.93 2.48
C THR A 365 -24.34 -17.94 3.94
N THR A 366 -23.46 -18.86 4.32
CA THR A 366 -22.88 -18.93 5.68
C THR A 366 -21.45 -18.38 5.70
N PRO A 367 -20.96 -17.77 6.79
CA PRO A 367 -19.61 -17.20 6.87
C PRO A 367 -18.50 -18.19 6.50
N ARG A 368 -18.58 -19.44 6.97
CA ARG A 368 -17.68 -20.55 6.56
C ARG A 368 -17.56 -20.82 5.05
N LYS A 369 -18.52 -20.35 4.24
CA LYS A 369 -18.52 -20.49 2.76
C LYS A 369 -17.91 -19.27 2.06
N ILE A 370 -17.78 -18.13 2.73
CA ILE A 370 -17.08 -16.95 2.23
C ILE A 370 -15.60 -17.26 2.32
N ASN A 371 -14.89 -17.29 1.19
CA ASN A 371 -13.56 -17.88 1.24
C ASN A 371 -12.59 -17.39 0.16
N ILE A 372 -11.51 -16.73 0.57
CA ILE A 372 -10.34 -16.45 -0.28
C ILE A 372 -9.18 -17.44 -0.01
N LEU A 373 -8.93 -17.85 1.24
CA LEU A 373 -7.72 -18.64 1.61
C LEU A 373 -7.94 -20.01 2.27
N ASP A 374 -9.07 -20.26 2.93
CA ASP A 374 -9.31 -21.48 3.73
C ASP A 374 -9.94 -22.64 2.94
N CYS A 375 -10.52 -22.38 1.77
CA CYS A 375 -10.97 -23.44 0.88
C CYS A 375 -9.73 -23.97 0.15
N LYS A 376 -9.47 -25.28 0.27
CA LYS A 376 -8.46 -26.03 -0.50
C LYS A 376 -8.80 -26.07 -2.01
N MET A 377 -9.04 -24.91 -2.62
CA MET A 377 -9.35 -24.75 -4.03
C MET A 377 -8.08 -24.82 -4.85
N THR A 378 -8.18 -25.46 -6.01
CA THR A 378 -7.15 -25.33 -7.03
C THR A 378 -7.16 -23.90 -7.58
N THR A 379 -6.01 -23.48 -8.11
CA THR A 379 -5.86 -22.18 -8.77
C THR A 379 -6.86 -22.01 -9.91
N ALA A 380 -7.10 -23.06 -10.71
CA ALA A 380 -8.09 -23.06 -11.78
C ALA A 380 -9.54 -22.89 -11.27
N ALA A 381 -9.90 -23.55 -10.16
CA ALA A 381 -11.22 -23.37 -9.56
C ALA A 381 -11.42 -21.94 -9.02
N ARG A 382 -10.36 -21.35 -8.43
CA ARG A 382 -10.40 -19.97 -7.95
C ARG A 382 -10.59 -18.97 -9.08
N THR A 383 -9.83 -19.10 -10.17
CA THR A 383 -9.96 -18.20 -11.32
C THR A 383 -11.30 -18.36 -12.02
N ALA A 384 -11.85 -19.58 -12.12
CA ALA A 384 -13.20 -19.81 -12.64
C ALA A 384 -14.27 -19.11 -11.78
N ALA A 385 -14.15 -19.17 -10.45
CA ALA A 385 -15.05 -18.45 -9.54
C ALA A 385 -14.95 -16.93 -9.72
N TYR A 386 -13.74 -16.39 -9.92
CA TYR A 386 -13.56 -14.97 -10.22
C TYR A 386 -14.17 -14.57 -11.57
N HIS A 387 -14.01 -15.38 -12.62
CA HIS A 387 -14.65 -15.13 -13.92
C HIS A 387 -16.18 -15.04 -13.79
N ALA A 388 -16.80 -15.97 -13.04
CA ALA A 388 -18.24 -15.93 -12.78
C ALA A 388 -18.67 -14.68 -12.00
N GLN A 389 -17.89 -14.26 -11.00
CA GLN A 389 -18.15 -13.01 -10.29
C GLN A 389 -17.96 -11.78 -11.18
N THR A 390 -16.99 -11.77 -12.09
CA THR A 390 -16.78 -10.68 -13.06
C THR A 390 -17.98 -10.53 -13.99
N ALA A 391 -18.61 -11.62 -14.40
CA ALA A 391 -19.85 -11.58 -15.19
C ALA A 391 -20.99 -10.90 -14.42
N LEU A 392 -21.15 -11.20 -13.12
CA LEU A 392 -22.11 -10.52 -12.25
C LEU A 392 -21.78 -9.03 -12.08
N HIS A 393 -20.52 -8.70 -11.83
CA HIS A 393 -20.08 -7.32 -11.69
C HIS A 393 -20.39 -6.47 -12.93
N ARG A 394 -20.21 -7.02 -14.14
CA ARG A 394 -20.50 -6.32 -15.41
C ARG A 394 -21.97 -5.95 -15.59
N ILE A 395 -22.90 -6.64 -14.92
CA ILE A 395 -24.34 -6.31 -14.93
C ILE A 395 -24.76 -5.47 -13.71
N GLY A 396 -23.80 -4.97 -12.93
CA GLY A 396 -24.06 -4.11 -11.77
C GLY A 396 -24.36 -4.85 -10.47
N GLU A 397 -24.23 -6.18 -10.43
CA GLU A 397 -24.49 -6.97 -9.22
C GLU A 397 -23.35 -6.88 -8.21
N VAL A 398 -23.71 -6.89 -6.92
CA VAL A 398 -22.74 -6.87 -5.81
C VAL A 398 -22.11 -8.26 -5.65
N THR A 399 -20.80 -8.33 -5.86
CA THR A 399 -20.03 -9.59 -5.76
C THR A 399 -19.45 -9.83 -4.37
N GLU A 400 -19.19 -11.10 -4.04
CA GLU A 400 -18.51 -11.50 -2.79
C GLU A 400 -17.17 -10.77 -2.64
N ILE A 401 -16.33 -10.78 -3.68
CA ILE A 401 -15.00 -10.16 -3.63
C ILE A 401 -15.07 -8.63 -3.54
N GLY A 402 -16.11 -8.02 -4.13
CA GLY A 402 -16.39 -6.60 -3.97
C GLY A 402 -16.72 -6.22 -2.52
N LEU A 403 -17.55 -7.02 -1.84
CA LEU A 403 -17.90 -6.82 -0.42
C LEU A 403 -16.70 -7.02 0.50
N ILE A 404 -15.92 -8.09 0.31
CA ILE A 404 -14.71 -8.35 1.10
C ILE A 404 -13.73 -7.18 0.96
N ARG A 405 -13.49 -6.73 -0.27
CA ARG A 405 -12.60 -5.61 -0.52
C ARG A 405 -13.11 -4.31 0.11
N ALA A 406 -14.40 -4.00 -0.01
CA ALA A 406 -14.99 -2.81 0.61
C ALA A 406 -14.82 -2.81 2.14
N GLY A 407 -15.14 -3.92 2.80
CA GLY A 407 -15.02 -4.02 4.25
C GLY A 407 -13.58 -3.98 4.76
N TYR A 408 -12.64 -4.60 4.04
CA TYR A 408 -11.22 -4.46 4.35
C TYR A 408 -10.70 -3.03 4.14
N HIS A 409 -11.11 -2.36 3.06
CA HIS A 409 -10.81 -0.93 2.87
C HIS A 409 -11.34 -0.09 4.04
N ALA A 410 -12.59 -0.32 4.44
CA ALA A 410 -13.22 0.40 5.54
C ALA A 410 -12.47 0.22 6.87
N ILE A 411 -12.33 -1.02 7.35
CA ILE A 411 -11.69 -1.27 8.64
C ILE A 411 -10.25 -0.77 8.65
N PHE A 412 -9.49 -1.01 7.58
CA PHE A 412 -8.07 -0.61 7.52
C PHE A 412 -7.89 0.91 7.47
N GLU A 413 -8.91 1.66 7.06
CA GLU A 413 -8.97 3.13 7.09
C GLU A 413 -9.67 3.69 8.35
N GLY A 414 -10.12 2.82 9.25
CA GLY A 414 -10.80 3.17 10.49
C GLY A 414 -12.27 3.57 10.31
N PHE A 415 -12.98 2.92 9.38
CA PHE A 415 -14.41 3.06 9.12
C PHE A 415 -15.13 1.73 9.32
N GLY A 416 -16.43 1.78 9.63
CA GLY A 416 -17.30 0.61 9.68
C GLY A 416 -17.82 0.18 8.29
N PHE A 417 -18.79 -0.72 8.28
CA PHE A 417 -19.49 -1.14 7.07
C PHE A 417 -20.71 -0.26 6.81
N GLU A 418 -20.52 1.05 6.71
CA GLU A 418 -21.59 1.99 6.40
C GLU A 418 -21.77 2.19 4.89
N ASN A 419 -23.03 2.32 4.46
CA ASN A 419 -23.33 2.72 3.08
C ASN A 419 -23.02 4.20 2.79
N ASN A 420 -22.88 5.05 3.82
CA ASN A 420 -22.41 6.43 3.69
C ASN A 420 -21.32 6.73 4.74
N PRO A 421 -20.07 6.40 4.44
CA PRO A 421 -18.94 6.55 5.37
C PRO A 421 -18.58 8.01 5.66
N ASP A 422 -18.79 8.93 4.71
CA ASP A 422 -18.49 10.36 4.89
C ASP A 422 -19.40 11.00 5.94
N ASP A 423 -20.70 10.68 5.90
CA ASP A 423 -21.67 11.13 6.91
C ASP A 423 -21.33 10.57 8.31
N ALA A 424 -20.93 9.30 8.37
CA ALA A 424 -20.52 8.65 9.61
C ALA A 424 -19.26 9.33 10.16
N HIS A 425 -18.30 9.65 9.29
CA HIS A 425 -17.06 10.31 9.67
C HIS A 425 -17.28 11.73 10.20
N ALA A 426 -18.11 12.53 9.53
CA ALA A 426 -18.40 13.90 9.97
C ALA A 426 -18.93 13.92 11.40
N LYS A 427 -19.92 13.07 11.72
CA LYS A 427 -20.46 12.92 13.09
C LYS A 427 -19.43 12.38 14.07
N PHE A 428 -18.57 11.49 13.62
CA PHE A 428 -17.59 10.84 14.47
C PHE A 428 -16.43 11.76 14.86
N VAL A 429 -16.00 12.67 13.97
CA VAL A 429 -14.97 13.68 14.27
C VAL A 429 -15.40 14.60 15.42
N ASP A 430 -16.69 14.94 15.50
CA ASP A 430 -17.23 15.75 16.60
C ASP A 430 -17.24 15.00 17.94
N ARG A 431 -17.43 13.68 17.92
CA ARG A 431 -17.42 12.82 19.12
C ARG A 431 -16.00 12.51 19.60
N ALA A 432 -15.04 12.35 18.68
CA ALA A 432 -13.66 11.96 18.96
C ALA A 432 -12.62 12.94 18.39
N PRO A 433 -12.67 14.23 18.74
CA PRO A 433 -11.77 15.23 18.17
C PRO A 433 -10.30 14.97 18.49
N LEU A 434 -9.97 14.32 19.61
CA LEU A 434 -8.58 14.09 20.02
C LEU A 434 -7.97 12.88 19.31
N SER A 435 -8.74 11.80 19.16
CA SER A 435 -8.28 10.52 18.62
C SER A 435 -8.61 10.30 17.13
N ARG A 436 -9.63 10.95 16.54
CA ARG A 436 -9.98 10.76 15.12
C ARG A 436 -9.52 11.88 14.18
N LYS A 437 -9.67 13.14 14.56
CA LYS A 437 -9.57 14.28 13.63
C LYS A 437 -8.27 14.28 12.80
N GLY A 438 -8.39 14.15 11.48
CA GLY A 438 -7.28 14.17 10.53
C GLY A 438 -6.38 12.94 10.58
N ARG A 439 -6.85 11.82 11.15
CA ARG A 439 -6.13 10.54 11.23
C ARG A 439 -6.76 9.41 10.43
N GLU A 440 -7.92 9.66 9.81
CA GLU A 440 -8.59 8.73 8.92
C GLU A 440 -7.73 8.30 7.72
N GLY A 441 -8.11 7.18 7.09
CA GLY A 441 -7.47 6.76 5.85
C GLY A 441 -6.04 6.26 6.06
N TRP A 442 -5.09 6.84 5.32
CA TRP A 442 -3.69 6.39 5.29
C TRP A 442 -2.98 6.40 6.65
N LEU A 443 -3.34 7.34 7.55
CA LEU A 443 -2.72 7.40 8.87
C LEU A 443 -3.14 6.22 9.75
N VAL A 444 -4.43 5.85 9.76
CA VAL A 444 -4.87 4.60 10.40
C VAL A 444 -4.15 3.39 9.78
N ARG A 445 -4.14 3.29 8.44
CA ARG A 445 -3.51 2.16 7.72
C ARG A 445 -2.06 1.92 8.14
N ARG A 446 -1.27 2.99 8.23
CA ARG A 446 0.15 2.92 8.65
C ARG A 446 0.28 2.46 10.11
N SER A 447 -0.59 2.97 10.99
CA SER A 447 -0.56 2.65 12.42
C SER A 447 -1.11 1.25 12.77
N ALA A 448 -1.93 0.66 11.90
CA ALA A 448 -2.77 -0.49 12.21
C ALA A 448 -2.00 -1.77 12.61
N LEU A 449 -0.73 -1.92 12.23
CA LEU A 449 0.06 -3.12 12.54
C LEU A 449 1.03 -2.92 13.73
N PHE A 450 1.14 -1.70 14.26
CA PHE A 450 2.15 -1.37 15.26
C PHE A 450 1.95 -2.14 16.57
N ASP A 451 0.72 -2.19 17.08
CA ASP A 451 0.41 -2.77 18.39
C ASP A 451 0.63 -4.28 18.47
N VAL A 452 0.58 -4.98 17.34
CA VAL A 452 0.76 -6.44 17.30
C VAL A 452 2.15 -6.84 16.81
N THR A 453 3.03 -5.87 16.56
CA THR A 453 4.41 -6.09 16.13
C THR A 453 5.46 -5.46 17.05
N HIS A 454 5.06 -4.75 18.12
CA HIS A 454 6.04 -4.27 19.10
C HIS A 454 6.62 -5.41 19.95
N PRO A 455 7.84 -5.26 20.50
CA PRO A 455 8.57 -6.38 21.09
C PRO A 455 7.90 -6.87 22.36
N ASP A 456 7.28 -5.98 23.14
CA ASP A 456 6.53 -6.39 24.34
C ASP A 456 5.32 -7.26 23.99
N PHE A 457 4.60 -6.97 22.89
CA PHE A 457 3.51 -7.83 22.41
C PHE A 457 4.05 -9.19 21.98
N VAL A 458 5.06 -9.21 21.11
CA VAL A 458 5.59 -10.46 20.51
C VAL A 458 6.31 -11.34 21.53
N LYS A 459 6.82 -10.74 22.61
CA LYS A 459 7.41 -11.48 23.74
C LYS A 459 6.38 -12.33 24.48
N ASP A 460 5.17 -11.80 24.65
CA ASP A 460 4.13 -12.42 25.48
C ASP A 460 3.06 -13.15 24.63
N GLN A 461 2.92 -12.79 23.35
CA GLN A 461 1.88 -13.29 22.44
C GLN A 461 2.41 -13.54 21.03
N SER A 462 1.98 -14.65 20.42
CA SER A 462 2.29 -14.94 19.01
C SER A 462 1.40 -14.11 18.08
N ASN A 463 2.01 -13.40 17.12
CA ASN A 463 1.28 -12.68 16.08
C ASN A 463 1.11 -13.47 14.76
N ARG A 464 1.41 -14.77 14.75
CA ARG A 464 1.34 -15.59 13.52
C ARG A 464 -0.06 -15.65 12.90
N GLU A 465 -1.10 -15.76 13.73
CA GLU A 465 -2.47 -15.78 13.25
C GLU A 465 -2.88 -14.44 12.63
N PHE A 466 -2.54 -13.33 13.28
CA PHE A 466 -2.70 -12.00 12.73
C PHE A 466 -2.06 -11.89 11.34
N PHE A 467 -0.80 -12.31 11.19
CA PHE A 467 -0.09 -12.21 9.90
C PHE A 467 -0.65 -13.11 8.82
N ARG A 468 -1.17 -14.30 9.16
CA ARG A 468 -1.95 -15.12 8.22
C ARG A 468 -3.16 -14.34 7.68
N ASN A 469 -3.81 -13.54 8.52
CA ASN A 469 -4.95 -12.71 8.11
C ASN A 469 -4.50 -11.46 7.34
N VAL A 470 -3.35 -10.87 7.69
CA VAL A 470 -2.73 -9.76 6.94
C VAL A 470 -2.40 -10.17 5.50
N GLU A 471 -1.97 -11.41 5.26
CA GLU A 471 -1.75 -11.89 3.88
C GLU A 471 -3.02 -11.82 3.02
N GLU A 472 -4.19 -12.09 3.61
CA GLU A 472 -5.49 -11.99 2.93
C GLU A 472 -5.89 -10.54 2.67
N LEU A 473 -5.69 -9.69 3.67
CA LEU A 473 -5.92 -8.26 3.60
C LEU A 473 -5.08 -7.65 2.46
N ILE A 474 -3.78 -7.95 2.43
CA ILE A 474 -2.85 -7.49 1.39
C ILE A 474 -3.25 -8.04 0.02
N LEU A 475 -3.66 -9.31 -0.07
CA LEU A 475 -4.15 -9.89 -1.33
C LEU A 475 -5.39 -9.16 -1.85
N SER A 476 -6.29 -8.78 -0.95
CA SER A 476 -7.49 -7.99 -1.28
C SER A 476 -7.13 -6.59 -1.75
N PHE A 477 -6.11 -5.93 -1.16
CA PHE A 477 -5.60 -4.63 -1.64
C PHE A 477 -4.88 -4.74 -2.98
N SER A 478 -4.13 -5.82 -3.18
CA SER A 478 -3.43 -6.21 -4.40
C SER A 478 -4.37 -6.80 -5.47
N ALA A 479 -5.63 -6.37 -5.49
CA ALA A 479 -6.59 -6.77 -6.51
C ALA A 479 -6.21 -6.20 -7.88
N SER A 480 -6.32 -7.05 -8.90
CA SER A 480 -6.02 -6.75 -10.29
C SER A 480 -7.18 -6.01 -10.97
N PRO A 481 -6.93 -5.08 -11.90
CA PRO A 481 -7.99 -4.51 -12.73
C PRO A 481 -8.85 -5.60 -13.35
N VAL A 482 -10.17 -5.38 -13.41
CA VAL A 482 -11.14 -6.40 -13.84
C VAL A 482 -10.76 -6.99 -15.20
N ALA A 483 -10.32 -6.16 -16.16
CA ALA A 483 -9.92 -6.63 -17.48
C ALA A 483 -8.69 -7.55 -17.46
N VAL A 484 -7.69 -7.26 -16.63
CA VAL A 484 -6.49 -8.12 -16.49
C VAL A 484 -6.87 -9.44 -15.83
N GLN A 485 -7.62 -9.39 -14.73
CA GLN A 485 -7.97 -10.60 -13.99
C GLN A 485 -8.89 -11.53 -14.80
N ASP A 486 -9.85 -10.95 -15.52
CA ASP A 486 -10.77 -11.71 -16.36
C ASP A 486 -10.02 -12.42 -17.50
N LEU A 487 -9.07 -11.72 -18.12
CA LEU A 487 -8.17 -12.30 -19.12
C LEU A 487 -7.43 -13.52 -18.55
N ILE A 488 -6.78 -13.38 -17.39
CA ILE A 488 -6.09 -14.50 -16.73
C ILE A 488 -7.05 -15.66 -16.47
N SER A 489 -8.26 -15.37 -16.01
CA SER A 489 -9.24 -16.42 -15.71
C SER A 489 -9.68 -17.19 -16.94
N GLN A 490 -9.91 -16.50 -18.06
CA GLN A 490 -10.23 -17.13 -19.34
C GLN A 490 -9.08 -18.03 -19.82
N LEU A 491 -7.82 -17.63 -19.66
CA LEU A 491 -6.68 -18.48 -20.03
C LEU A 491 -6.62 -19.78 -19.22
N PHE A 492 -6.99 -19.75 -17.94
CA PHE A 492 -7.09 -20.97 -17.12
C PHE A 492 -8.26 -21.85 -17.57
N SER A 493 -9.43 -21.26 -17.85
CA SER A 493 -10.60 -21.99 -18.34
C SER A 493 -10.35 -22.65 -19.69
N LEU A 494 -9.57 -22.00 -20.55
CA LEU A 494 -9.18 -22.52 -21.86
C LEU A 494 -8.00 -23.50 -21.78
N GLY A 495 -7.34 -23.69 -20.64
CA GLY A 495 -6.18 -24.58 -20.49
C GLY A 495 -4.85 -24.02 -21.07
N VAL A 496 -4.86 -22.79 -21.56
CA VAL A 496 -3.64 -22.06 -21.98
C VAL A 496 -2.74 -21.75 -20.78
N ALA A 497 -3.35 -21.45 -19.62
CA ALA A 497 -2.66 -21.24 -18.36
C ALA A 497 -2.85 -22.42 -17.40
N THR A 498 -1.76 -22.82 -16.74
CA THR A 498 -1.76 -23.83 -15.68
C THR A 498 -1.01 -23.33 -14.45
N HIS A 499 -1.19 -24.00 -13.32
CA HIS A 499 -0.49 -23.69 -12.07
C HIS A 499 0.19 -24.94 -11.52
N VAL A 500 1.38 -24.72 -10.97
CA VAL A 500 2.19 -25.73 -10.30
C VAL A 500 2.61 -25.20 -8.94
N VAL A 501 2.53 -26.06 -7.93
CA VAL A 501 3.09 -25.77 -6.61
C VAL A 501 4.60 -26.00 -6.65
N GLY A 502 5.37 -24.97 -6.32
CA GLY A 502 6.83 -25.03 -6.26
C GLY A 502 7.42 -23.72 -5.75
N GLU A 503 8.72 -23.74 -5.44
CA GLU A 503 9.47 -22.56 -5.04
C GLU A 503 10.41 -22.08 -6.15
N CYS A 504 10.71 -20.78 -6.18
CA CYS A 504 11.68 -20.24 -7.14
C CYS A 504 13.09 -20.79 -6.94
N SER A 505 13.43 -21.23 -5.73
CA SER A 505 14.69 -21.90 -5.39
C SER A 505 14.84 -23.27 -6.04
N ASP A 506 13.73 -23.92 -6.40
CA ASP A 506 13.71 -25.28 -6.99
C ASP A 506 13.85 -25.24 -8.51
N ILE A 507 14.00 -24.03 -9.08
CA ILE A 507 14.14 -23.81 -10.52
C ILE A 507 15.63 -23.94 -10.88
N GLU A 508 15.90 -24.86 -11.80
CA GLU A 508 17.24 -25.16 -12.28
C GLU A 508 17.33 -24.99 -13.80
N TYR A 509 18.56 -24.93 -14.31
CA TYR A 509 18.81 -25.06 -15.74
C TYR A 509 19.31 -26.47 -16.04
N ASP A 510 18.56 -27.19 -16.86
CA ASP A 510 18.92 -28.51 -17.36
C ASP A 510 19.82 -28.34 -18.59
N ASN A 511 21.12 -28.53 -18.39
CA ASN A 511 22.12 -28.40 -19.45
C ASN A 511 22.01 -29.49 -20.53
N GLU A 512 21.45 -30.66 -20.22
CA GLU A 512 21.31 -31.73 -21.20
C GLU A 512 20.21 -31.38 -22.20
N HIS A 513 19.10 -30.86 -21.69
CA HIS A 513 17.93 -30.49 -22.51
C HIS A 513 17.95 -29.02 -22.96
N GLN A 514 18.92 -28.22 -22.46
CA GLN A 514 19.03 -26.78 -22.66
C GLN A 514 17.73 -26.02 -22.28
N LYS A 515 17.09 -26.46 -21.19
CA LYS A 515 15.77 -25.97 -20.75
C LYS A 515 15.77 -25.58 -19.29
N ILE A 516 14.83 -24.72 -18.92
CA ILE A 516 14.53 -24.46 -17.51
C ILE A 516 13.75 -25.66 -16.98
N ALA A 517 14.13 -26.16 -15.80
CA ALA A 517 13.49 -27.29 -15.17
C ALA A 517 12.99 -26.94 -13.76
N LEU A 518 11.83 -27.49 -13.41
CA LEU A 518 11.30 -27.48 -12.05
C LEU A 518 11.06 -28.93 -11.62
N ASN A 519 11.52 -29.28 -10.42
CA ASN A 519 11.13 -30.51 -9.76
C ASN A 519 9.77 -30.30 -9.07
N ILE A 520 8.76 -31.03 -9.51
CA ILE A 520 7.40 -30.93 -8.98
C ILE A 520 7.12 -32.14 -8.12
N THR A 521 6.74 -31.93 -6.87
CA THR A 521 6.18 -33.00 -6.03
C THR A 521 4.75 -33.30 -6.48
N LEU A 522 4.53 -34.54 -6.92
CA LEU A 522 3.20 -35.05 -7.29
C LEU A 522 2.39 -35.41 -6.04
N ASP A 523 1.06 -35.37 -6.16
CA ASP A 523 0.14 -35.87 -5.15
C ASP A 523 0.40 -37.40 -4.99
N GLY A 524 1.10 -37.80 -3.92
CA GLY A 524 1.61 -39.16 -3.70
C GLY A 524 3.12 -39.29 -3.44
N GLY A 525 3.86 -38.17 -3.43
CA GLY A 525 5.27 -38.13 -2.99
C GLY A 525 6.32 -38.41 -4.07
N GLY A 526 5.90 -38.70 -5.31
CA GLY A 526 6.82 -38.78 -6.46
C GLY A 526 7.30 -37.40 -6.91
N ILE A 527 8.50 -37.32 -7.49
CA ILE A 527 9.03 -36.08 -8.10
C ILE A 527 8.95 -36.22 -9.62
N LYS A 528 8.31 -35.25 -10.29
CA LYS A 528 8.32 -35.12 -11.75
C LYS A 528 9.08 -33.87 -12.14
N ARG A 529 10.14 -34.02 -12.92
CA ARG A 529 10.85 -32.90 -13.55
C ARG A 529 10.00 -32.39 -14.72
N ARG A 530 9.70 -31.10 -14.74
CA ARG A 530 8.98 -30.42 -15.82
C ARG A 530 9.91 -29.40 -16.46
N HIS A 531 9.92 -29.36 -17.79
CA HIS A 531 10.77 -28.46 -18.57
C HIS A 531 9.98 -27.31 -19.20
N PHE A 532 10.65 -26.17 -19.35
CA PHE A 532 10.13 -24.94 -19.93
C PHE A 532 11.16 -24.38 -20.90
N ASP A 533 10.69 -23.77 -21.98
CA ASP A 533 11.56 -23.20 -23.02
C ASP A 533 12.11 -21.83 -22.60
N ALA A 534 11.36 -21.09 -21.78
CA ALA A 534 11.80 -19.81 -21.21
C ALA A 534 11.07 -19.51 -19.90
N MET A 535 11.57 -18.50 -19.16
CA MET A 535 10.95 -18.03 -17.92
C MET A 535 10.78 -16.51 -17.90
N PHE A 536 9.68 -16.05 -17.31
CA PHE A 536 9.47 -14.67 -16.89
C PHE A 536 9.55 -14.60 -15.35
N ALA A 537 10.63 -13.97 -14.86
CA ALA A 537 10.97 -13.82 -13.46
C ALA A 537 10.53 -12.45 -12.94
N SER A 538 9.35 -12.38 -12.33
CA SER A 538 8.87 -11.15 -11.70
C SER A 538 9.75 -10.82 -10.50
N LYS A 539 10.30 -9.60 -10.45
CA LYS A 539 11.11 -9.14 -9.32
C LYS A 539 10.29 -9.15 -8.02
N THR A 540 10.96 -9.49 -6.92
CA THR A 540 10.36 -9.54 -5.58
C THR A 540 10.76 -8.32 -4.76
N ILE A 541 9.80 -7.61 -4.17
CA ILE A 541 10.05 -6.48 -3.26
C ILE A 541 10.73 -7.00 -1.99
N THR A 542 11.82 -6.35 -1.56
CA THR A 542 12.52 -6.70 -0.32
C THR A 542 13.33 -5.53 0.21
N SER A 543 13.28 -5.30 1.52
CA SER A 543 14.14 -4.33 2.23
C SER A 543 15.62 -4.72 2.17
N HIS A 544 15.93 -6.01 2.01
CA HIS A 544 17.30 -6.52 1.87
C HIS A 544 18.02 -6.02 0.61
N ALA A 545 17.29 -5.50 -0.38
CA ALA A 545 17.89 -4.93 -1.59
C ALA A 545 18.19 -3.43 -1.46
N ASP A 546 17.80 -2.80 -0.36
CA ASP A 546 18.08 -1.39 -0.08
C ASP A 546 19.48 -1.25 0.54
N ILE A 547 20.44 -0.83 -0.29
CA ILE A 547 21.86 -0.74 0.07
C ILE A 547 22.07 0.17 1.29
N LEU A 548 21.45 1.35 1.29
CA LEU A 548 21.61 2.32 2.38
C LEU A 548 20.96 1.80 3.67
N LEU A 549 19.74 1.28 3.58
CA LEU A 549 19.07 0.71 4.75
C LEU A 549 19.88 -0.43 5.36
N GLN A 550 20.44 -1.32 4.53
CA GLN A 550 21.31 -2.40 5.03
C GLN A 550 22.59 -1.85 5.67
N ALA A 551 23.22 -0.83 5.10
CA ALA A 551 24.40 -0.19 5.68
C ALA A 551 24.11 0.42 7.06
N ILE A 552 23.00 1.17 7.19
CA ILE A 552 22.56 1.77 8.45
C ILE A 552 22.25 0.68 9.50
N LYS A 553 21.54 -0.39 9.10
CA LYS A 553 21.22 -1.52 9.98
C LYS A 553 22.48 -2.22 10.50
N SER A 554 23.43 -2.53 9.60
CA SER A 554 24.68 -3.21 9.96
C SER A 554 25.48 -2.40 10.98
N LYS A 555 25.66 -1.10 10.74
CA LYS A 555 26.34 -0.21 11.70
C LYS A 555 25.64 -0.15 13.06
N ALA A 556 24.30 -0.07 13.06
CA ALA A 556 23.52 -0.07 14.30
C ALA A 556 23.65 -1.39 15.08
N MET A 557 23.75 -2.53 14.39
CA MET A 557 23.96 -3.85 14.99
C MET A 557 25.37 -4.02 15.57
N GLU A 558 26.42 -3.73 14.79
CA GLU A 558 27.83 -3.80 15.24
C GLU A 558 28.04 -2.97 16.51
N ALA A 559 27.42 -1.78 16.55
CA ALA A 559 27.48 -0.90 17.68
C ALA A 559 26.70 -1.41 18.91
N THR A 560 25.76 -2.34 18.77
CA THR A 560 25.10 -2.98 19.91
C THR A 560 26.02 -4.01 20.58
N GLU A 561 26.90 -4.65 19.81
CA GLU A 561 27.87 -5.64 20.28
C GLU A 561 29.13 -4.98 20.87
N LEU A 562 29.57 -3.87 20.27
CA LEU A 562 30.72 -3.10 20.71
C LEU A 562 30.26 -1.89 21.55
N LYS A 563 30.55 -1.89 22.86
CA LYS A 563 30.21 -0.82 23.82
C LYS A 563 30.92 0.54 23.56
N GLY A 564 31.08 0.98 22.30
CA GLY A 564 31.62 2.30 21.90
C GLY A 564 30.57 3.41 21.90
N ALA A 565 30.98 4.68 21.72
CA ALA A 565 30.15 5.87 21.97
C ALA A 565 29.84 6.73 20.72
N GLU A 566 30.03 6.24 19.50
CA GLU A 566 29.71 6.99 18.27
C GLU A 566 28.21 6.91 17.96
N ALA A 567 27.57 8.01 17.58
CA ALA A 567 26.11 8.20 17.57
C ALA A 567 25.35 7.06 16.85
N LYS A 568 24.74 6.19 17.65
CA LYS A 568 24.14 4.93 17.20
C LYS A 568 22.68 5.14 16.87
N VAL A 569 22.27 4.87 15.63
CA VAL A 569 20.84 4.79 15.29
C VAL A 569 20.16 3.75 16.16
N LYS A 570 19.00 4.10 16.72
CA LYS A 570 18.26 3.25 17.65
C LYS A 570 17.62 2.08 16.93
N LEU A 571 17.80 0.89 17.50
CA LEU A 571 17.10 -0.32 17.09
C LEU A 571 15.88 -0.56 17.98
N PHE A 572 14.77 -0.91 17.35
CA PHE A 572 13.55 -1.40 17.96
C PHE A 572 13.70 -2.85 18.42
N SER A 573 14.37 -3.66 17.59
CA SER A 573 14.80 -5.04 17.84
C SER A 573 16.01 -5.34 16.94
N GLU A 574 16.63 -6.51 17.09
CA GLU A 574 17.72 -6.95 16.20
C GLU A 574 17.33 -6.76 14.72
N GLY A 575 18.11 -5.97 14.00
CA GLY A 575 17.88 -5.66 12.57
C GLY A 575 16.71 -4.72 12.24
N VAL A 576 16.02 -4.12 13.21
CA VAL A 576 14.87 -3.22 12.96
C VAL A 576 15.11 -1.83 13.56
N LEU A 577 15.08 -0.80 12.71
CA LEU A 577 15.26 0.60 13.14
C LEU A 577 14.00 1.13 13.86
N GLU A 578 14.19 1.96 14.90
CA GLU A 578 13.08 2.66 15.58
C GLU A 578 12.99 4.12 15.13
N TYR A 579 11.83 4.51 14.60
CA TYR A 579 11.58 5.87 14.14
C TYR A 579 10.75 6.66 15.16
N ALA A 580 11.02 7.95 15.24
CA ALA A 580 10.20 8.90 15.97
C ALA A 580 9.06 9.45 15.08
N LYS A 581 8.20 10.28 15.67
CA LYS A 581 7.17 11.06 14.95
C LYS A 581 7.82 11.81 13.77
N GLY A 582 7.14 11.95 12.64
CA GLY A 582 7.71 12.47 11.39
C GLY A 582 8.62 11.50 10.63
N ARG A 583 8.70 10.23 11.05
CA ARG A 583 9.64 9.21 10.55
C ARG A 583 11.11 9.59 10.71
N PHE A 584 11.44 10.40 11.73
CA PHE A 584 12.82 10.74 12.04
C PHE A 584 13.56 9.53 12.60
N LEU A 585 14.80 9.35 12.14
CA LEU A 585 15.76 8.51 12.84
C LEU A 585 16.09 9.14 14.21
N GLN A 586 16.40 8.30 15.17
CA GLN A 586 16.83 8.73 16.50
C GLN A 586 18.02 7.89 16.95
N THR A 587 18.84 8.44 17.82
CA THR A 587 19.95 7.72 18.43
C THR A 587 19.47 6.86 19.62
N VAL A 588 20.34 6.00 20.15
CA VAL A 588 20.04 5.14 21.32
C VAL A 588 19.61 5.95 22.56
N ASP A 589 20.21 7.12 22.79
CA ASP A 589 19.85 8.10 23.81
C ASP A 589 18.60 8.94 23.46
N ARG A 590 17.96 8.65 22.32
CA ARG A 590 16.76 9.31 21.78
C ARG A 590 16.99 10.74 21.30
N THR A 591 18.23 11.11 21.01
CA THR A 591 18.53 12.35 20.28
C THR A 591 18.01 12.19 18.85
N LEU A 592 17.22 13.16 18.38
CA LEU A 592 16.62 13.12 17.06
C LEU A 592 17.67 13.46 16.00
N ILE A 593 17.74 12.62 14.97
CA ILE A 593 18.61 12.81 13.82
C ILE A 593 17.81 13.58 12.76
N HIS A 594 18.46 14.54 12.09
CA HIS A 594 17.88 15.30 10.97
C HIS A 594 17.78 14.46 9.68
N ALA A 595 17.31 13.22 9.81
CA ALA A 595 17.12 12.28 8.71
C ALA A 595 15.77 11.59 8.85
N THR A 596 14.95 11.61 7.79
CA THR A 596 13.66 10.89 7.75
C THR A 596 13.68 9.75 6.74
N ASP A 597 12.84 8.75 6.93
CA ASP A 597 12.68 7.64 5.99
C ASP A 597 11.26 7.53 5.41
N ALA A 598 11.16 7.55 4.09
CA ALA A 598 9.94 7.29 3.33
C ALA A 598 9.88 5.88 2.71
N GLY A 599 10.99 5.15 2.76
CA GLY A 599 11.20 3.84 2.18
C GLY A 599 10.86 2.69 3.13
N LEU A 600 11.50 1.55 2.89
CA LEU A 600 11.14 0.26 3.50
C LEU A 600 11.62 0.08 4.95
N GLY A 601 12.27 1.06 5.57
CA GLY A 601 12.83 0.89 6.91
C GLY A 601 11.79 0.64 8.01
N GLY A 602 10.57 1.16 7.86
CA GLY A 602 9.47 0.91 8.80
C GLY A 602 8.62 -0.34 8.53
N HIS A 603 8.99 -1.18 7.54
CA HIS A 603 8.25 -2.42 7.24
C HIS A 603 8.48 -3.54 8.26
N GLY A 604 9.29 -3.30 9.29
CA GLY A 604 9.70 -4.31 10.26
C GLY A 604 10.59 -5.40 9.65
N ASP A 605 10.87 -6.43 10.44
CA ASP A 605 11.62 -7.60 10.00
C ASP A 605 11.14 -8.89 10.70
N ASP A 606 11.62 -10.03 10.22
CA ASP A 606 11.34 -11.33 10.85
C ASP A 606 12.37 -11.59 11.96
N ALA A 607 11.90 -11.72 13.20
CA ALA A 607 12.72 -12.05 14.36
C ALA A 607 12.20 -13.31 15.04
N LYS A 608 13.01 -14.38 15.06
CA LYS A 608 12.69 -15.67 15.73
C LYS A 608 11.35 -16.28 15.31
N GLY A 609 10.96 -16.11 14.04
CA GLY A 609 9.71 -16.66 13.49
C GLY A 609 8.44 -15.85 13.80
N TYR A 610 8.61 -14.57 14.12
CA TYR A 610 7.56 -13.56 14.30
C TYR A 610 7.92 -12.30 13.51
N ARG A 611 6.91 -11.52 13.12
CA ARG A 611 7.14 -10.21 12.50
C ARG A 611 7.21 -9.14 13.58
N VAL A 612 8.24 -8.28 13.55
CA VAL A 612 8.45 -7.24 14.57
C VAL A 612 8.72 -5.87 13.97
N GLY A 613 8.29 -4.82 14.67
CA GLY A 613 8.62 -3.41 14.40
C GLY A 613 8.07 -2.84 13.10
N MET A 614 6.85 -3.25 12.71
CA MET A 614 6.16 -2.61 11.59
C MET A 614 5.57 -1.27 12.05
N GLN A 615 6.15 -0.17 11.57
CA GLN A 615 5.74 1.20 11.86
C GLN A 615 4.95 1.83 10.69
N TRP A 616 5.15 1.33 9.47
CA TRP A 616 4.33 1.64 8.29
C TRP A 616 4.52 0.55 7.21
N THR A 617 3.56 0.42 6.29
CA THR A 617 3.56 -0.63 5.25
C THR A 617 3.17 -0.15 3.85
N ASP A 618 3.03 1.15 3.70
CA ASP A 618 2.37 1.84 2.60
C ASP A 618 3.31 2.26 1.46
N THR A 619 4.60 1.93 1.55
CA THR A 619 5.67 2.35 0.61
C THR A 619 5.45 1.90 -0.83
N HIS A 620 4.62 0.89 -1.05
CA HIS A 620 4.30 0.34 -2.36
C HIS A 620 3.05 0.98 -2.99
N ASP A 621 2.39 1.92 -2.31
CA ASP A 621 1.18 2.58 -2.79
C ASP A 621 1.48 4.03 -3.23
N LEU A 622 1.24 4.31 -4.51
CA LEU A 622 1.48 5.62 -5.10
C LEU A 622 0.59 6.71 -4.45
N ALA A 623 -0.66 6.40 -4.10
CA ALA A 623 -1.55 7.35 -3.42
C ALA A 623 -1.09 7.64 -2.00
N SER A 624 -0.54 6.64 -1.30
CA SER A 624 0.05 6.88 0.01
C SER A 624 1.26 7.80 -0.06
N SER A 625 2.12 7.63 -1.08
CA SER A 625 3.28 8.50 -1.29
C SER A 625 2.88 9.97 -1.50
N ALA A 626 1.79 10.20 -2.24
CA ALA A 626 1.22 11.54 -2.45
C ALA A 626 0.65 12.12 -1.14
N ASN A 627 -0.08 11.31 -0.36
CA ASN A 627 -0.61 11.71 0.94
C ASN A 627 0.50 12.09 1.94
N TRP A 628 1.55 11.27 2.04
CA TRP A 628 2.69 11.54 2.93
C TRP A 628 3.50 12.77 2.50
N ALA A 629 3.68 12.98 1.19
CA ALA A 629 4.41 14.15 0.69
C ALA A 629 3.81 15.49 1.14
N ALA A 630 2.51 15.55 1.42
CA ALA A 630 1.83 16.73 1.96
C ALA A 630 2.46 17.19 3.28
N THR A 631 2.55 16.27 4.24
CA THR A 631 2.99 16.55 5.60
C THR A 631 4.52 16.59 5.66
N ALA A 632 5.21 15.75 4.88
CA ALA A 632 6.66 15.76 4.79
C ALA A 632 7.20 17.09 4.22
N SER A 633 6.57 17.63 3.16
CA SER A 633 7.01 18.92 2.59
C SER A 633 6.77 20.10 3.53
N ARG A 634 5.62 20.12 4.23
CA ARG A 634 5.33 21.13 5.26
C ARG A 634 6.32 21.05 6.43
N THR A 635 6.62 19.84 6.88
CA THR A 635 7.61 19.58 7.94
C THR A 635 8.98 20.11 7.53
N LEU A 636 9.44 19.82 6.31
CA LEU A 636 10.74 20.28 5.82
C LEU A 636 10.82 21.82 5.75
N VAL A 637 9.78 22.49 5.25
CA VAL A 637 9.76 23.96 5.22
C VAL A 637 9.77 24.56 6.63
N LEU A 638 9.01 23.99 7.57
CA LEU A 638 9.01 24.42 8.97
C LEU A 638 10.38 24.28 9.61
N LEU A 639 11.02 23.10 9.48
CA LEU A 639 12.34 22.85 10.03
C LEU A 639 13.41 23.76 9.43
N SER A 640 13.34 24.00 8.12
CA SER A 640 14.28 24.90 7.44
C SER A 640 14.08 26.35 7.89
N ALA A 641 12.83 26.77 8.10
CA ALA A 641 12.52 28.10 8.61
C ALA A 641 13.01 28.29 10.06
N MET A 642 12.79 27.31 10.93
CA MET A 642 13.33 27.30 12.31
C MET A 642 14.86 27.39 12.31
N LYS A 643 15.53 26.64 11.44
CA LYS A 643 16.99 26.66 11.30
C LYS A 643 17.50 28.04 10.86
N ALA A 644 16.89 28.62 9.82
CA ALA A 644 17.28 29.93 9.30
C ALA A 644 17.08 31.04 10.35
N ASP A 645 15.98 30.98 11.11
CA ASP A 645 15.71 31.91 12.20
C ASP A 645 16.73 31.78 13.35
N GLY A 646 17.02 30.55 13.80
CA GLY A 646 18.05 30.30 14.81
C GLY A 646 19.43 30.83 14.39
N MET A 647 19.83 30.58 13.15
CA MET A 647 21.07 31.12 12.58
C MET A 647 21.07 32.66 12.56
N LYS A 648 19.95 33.29 12.20
CA LYS A 648 19.80 34.76 12.21
C LYS A 648 19.90 35.33 13.62
N ALA A 649 19.38 34.62 14.63
CA ALA A 649 19.44 34.99 16.03
C ALA A 649 20.77 34.62 16.72
N GLY A 650 21.70 33.96 16.02
CA GLY A 650 23.05 33.66 16.52
C GLY A 650 23.17 32.40 17.37
N TYR A 651 22.22 31.46 17.29
CA TYR A 651 22.33 30.16 17.98
C TYR A 651 22.04 28.99 17.04
N ASP A 652 22.75 27.88 17.27
CA ASP A 652 22.54 26.65 16.51
C ASP A 652 21.36 25.86 17.09
N SER A 653 20.14 26.13 16.61
CA SER A 653 18.94 25.39 17.01
C SER A 653 19.01 23.94 16.55
N SER A 654 18.42 23.01 17.33
CA SER A 654 18.02 21.69 16.85
C SER A 654 16.54 21.76 16.43
N PRO A 655 16.24 22.20 15.19
CA PRO A 655 14.87 22.45 14.73
C PRO A 655 13.97 21.22 14.85
N VAL A 656 14.51 20.00 14.74
CA VAL A 656 13.74 18.77 14.93
C VAL A 656 13.33 18.61 16.40
N GLN A 657 14.24 18.88 17.34
CA GLN A 657 13.93 18.85 18.77
C GLN A 657 12.92 19.94 19.16
N ASP A 658 13.09 21.14 18.61
CA ASP A 658 12.18 22.28 18.85
C ASP A 658 10.78 21.99 18.32
N LEU A 659 10.68 21.44 17.10
CA LEU A 659 9.41 20.97 16.53
C LEU A 659 8.74 19.92 17.40
N MET A 660 9.48 18.91 17.88
CA MET A 660 8.91 17.87 18.73
C MET A 660 8.43 18.42 20.06
N LYS A 661 9.14 19.37 20.67
CA LYS A 661 8.71 20.04 21.89
C LYS A 661 7.39 20.80 21.66
N ILE A 662 7.31 21.61 20.61
CA ILE A 662 6.08 22.35 20.25
C ILE A 662 4.94 21.38 19.99
N TYR A 663 5.21 20.26 19.31
CA TYR A 663 4.22 19.22 19.06
C TYR A 663 3.72 18.59 20.36
N GLU A 664 4.61 18.17 21.25
CA GLU A 664 4.28 17.57 22.55
C GLU A 664 3.46 18.53 23.42
N ASP A 665 3.81 19.82 23.44
CA ASP A 665 3.08 20.89 24.13
C ASP A 665 1.69 21.13 23.52
N SER A 666 1.50 20.81 22.24
CA SER A 666 0.20 20.93 21.53
C SER A 666 -0.74 19.75 21.72
N LEU A 667 -0.26 18.64 22.31
CA LEU A 667 -1.07 17.44 22.53
C LEU A 667 -2.11 17.66 23.64
N PRO A 668 -3.23 16.91 23.62
CA PRO A 668 -4.18 16.97 24.71
C PRO A 668 -3.55 16.59 26.06
N THR A 669 -4.19 17.04 27.14
CA THR A 669 -3.86 16.55 28.49
C THR A 669 -4.18 15.05 28.59
N ASP A 670 -3.47 14.35 29.47
CA ASP A 670 -3.70 12.91 29.68
C ASP A 670 -5.16 12.65 30.10
N LYS A 671 -5.67 13.47 31.03
CA LYS A 671 -7.06 13.40 31.49
C LYS A 671 -8.08 13.55 30.35
N ALA A 672 -7.93 14.57 29.50
CA ALA A 672 -8.89 14.80 28.42
C ALA A 672 -8.88 13.65 27.39
N PHE A 673 -7.71 13.09 27.10
CA PHE A 673 -7.59 11.94 26.22
C PHE A 673 -8.20 10.67 26.85
N GLU A 674 -7.93 10.42 28.14
CA GLU A 674 -8.48 9.27 28.87
C GLU A 674 -10.01 9.33 28.97
N GLU A 675 -10.59 10.51 29.20
CA GLU A 675 -12.04 10.73 29.21
C GLU A 675 -12.66 10.43 27.84
N GLU A 676 -12.06 10.91 26.73
CA GLU A 676 -12.52 10.61 25.38
C GLU A 676 -12.43 9.11 25.09
N ALA A 677 -11.29 8.47 25.39
CA ALA A 677 -11.08 7.06 25.14
C ALA A 677 -12.03 6.17 25.95
N ALA A 678 -12.28 6.49 27.23
CA ALA A 678 -13.21 5.76 28.08
C ALA A 678 -14.67 5.85 27.58
N SER A 679 -15.03 6.92 26.85
CA SER A 679 -16.39 7.08 26.30
C SER A 679 -16.78 6.03 25.25
N PHE A 680 -15.82 5.22 24.77
CA PHE A 680 -16.03 4.16 23.79
C PHE A 680 -16.24 2.76 24.40
N GLU A 681 -16.31 2.64 25.73
CA GLU A 681 -16.53 1.35 26.40
C GLU A 681 -17.84 0.69 25.95
N GLN A 682 -18.92 1.46 25.81
CA GLN A 682 -20.21 0.91 25.38
C GLN A 682 -20.20 0.47 23.91
N ASP A 683 -19.48 1.17 23.03
CA ASP A 683 -19.32 0.75 21.63
C ASP A 683 -18.53 -0.56 21.54
N TRP A 684 -17.48 -0.72 22.37
CA TRP A 684 -16.76 -1.99 22.50
C TRP A 684 -17.67 -3.13 22.99
N LEU A 685 -18.42 -2.91 24.08
CA LEU A 685 -19.32 -3.92 24.63
C LEU A 685 -20.39 -4.34 23.63
N GLU A 686 -20.93 -3.39 22.86
CA GLU A 686 -21.90 -3.66 21.80
C GLU A 686 -21.29 -4.46 20.65
N LEU A 687 -20.07 -4.12 20.22
CA LEU A 687 -19.34 -4.86 19.20
C LEU A 687 -19.09 -6.32 19.63
N VAL A 688 -18.65 -6.54 20.86
CA VAL A 688 -18.40 -7.88 21.43
C VAL A 688 -19.70 -8.69 21.52
N LYS A 689 -20.80 -8.08 21.99
CA LYS A 689 -22.12 -8.74 22.04
C LYS A 689 -22.59 -9.14 20.65
N LYS A 690 -22.41 -8.26 19.65
CA LYS A 690 -22.79 -8.52 18.27
C LYS A 690 -21.97 -9.64 17.65
N LYS A 691 -20.65 -9.66 17.85
CA LYS A 691 -19.78 -10.76 17.41
C LYS A 691 -20.19 -12.09 18.03
N GLY A 692 -20.33 -12.14 19.36
CA GLY A 692 -20.73 -13.36 20.07
C GLY A 692 -22.09 -13.90 19.61
N PHE A 693 -23.04 -13.00 19.35
CA PHE A 693 -24.34 -13.35 18.77
C PHE A 693 -24.20 -13.96 17.37
N LEU A 694 -23.43 -13.33 16.48
CA LEU A 694 -23.26 -13.81 15.10
C LEU A 694 -22.53 -15.15 15.02
N ASP A 695 -21.48 -15.34 15.84
CA ASP A 695 -20.78 -16.62 15.98
C ASP A 695 -21.76 -17.72 16.46
N THR A 696 -22.66 -17.36 17.37
CA THR A 696 -23.71 -18.27 17.88
C THR A 696 -24.73 -18.61 16.79
N CYS A 697 -25.19 -17.62 16.02
CA CYS A 697 -26.08 -17.86 14.89
C CYS A 697 -25.46 -18.81 13.86
N GLU A 698 -24.19 -18.62 13.49
CA GLU A 698 -23.50 -19.53 12.58
C GLU A 698 -23.41 -20.96 13.14
N HIS A 699 -23.12 -21.10 14.44
CA HIS A 699 -22.97 -22.41 15.07
C HIS A 699 -24.28 -23.22 15.10
N PHE A 700 -25.42 -22.57 15.35
CA PHE A 700 -26.72 -23.23 15.54
C PHE A 700 -27.64 -23.20 14.29
N ALA A 701 -27.28 -22.45 13.24
CA ALA A 701 -28.04 -22.43 11.99
C ALA A 701 -28.03 -23.79 11.28
N LYS A 702 -29.18 -24.18 10.71
CA LYS A 702 -29.31 -25.40 9.88
C LYS A 702 -28.61 -25.24 8.53
N ASP A 703 -28.82 -24.10 7.90
CA ASP A 703 -28.40 -23.80 6.53
C ASP A 703 -28.19 -22.29 6.35
N ALA A 704 -28.02 -21.87 5.10
CA ALA A 704 -27.78 -20.47 4.76
C ALA A 704 -28.99 -19.57 5.02
N ASP A 705 -30.21 -20.06 4.75
CA ASP A 705 -31.43 -19.28 4.91
C ASP A 705 -31.71 -19.06 6.40
N ASP A 706 -31.62 -20.13 7.21
CA ASP A 706 -31.74 -20.06 8.67
C ASP A 706 -30.68 -19.12 9.27
N TYR A 707 -29.43 -19.18 8.78
CA TYR A 707 -28.39 -18.25 9.23
C TYR A 707 -28.74 -16.78 8.90
N CYS A 708 -29.15 -16.49 7.66
CA CYS A 708 -29.43 -15.12 7.24
C CYS A 708 -30.62 -14.53 8.01
N ASP A 709 -31.66 -15.32 8.26
CA ASP A 709 -32.80 -14.95 9.08
C ASP A 709 -32.38 -14.61 10.52
N LEU A 710 -31.52 -15.44 11.13
CA LEU A 710 -31.01 -15.21 12.48
C LEU A 710 -30.11 -13.97 12.53
N ALA A 711 -29.15 -13.85 11.60
CA ALA A 711 -28.17 -12.77 11.54
C ALA A 711 -28.82 -11.39 11.32
N GLY A 712 -29.98 -11.33 10.64
CA GLY A 712 -30.77 -10.10 10.51
C GLY A 712 -31.23 -9.49 11.84
N ASN A 713 -31.16 -10.23 12.94
CA ASN A 713 -31.49 -9.75 14.29
C ASN A 713 -30.29 -9.15 15.05
N ALA A 714 -29.12 -9.00 14.41
CA ALA A 714 -27.88 -8.60 15.08
C ALA A 714 -27.83 -7.11 15.51
N PHE A 715 -28.71 -6.26 15.02
CA PHE A 715 -28.54 -4.80 15.07
C PHE A 715 -29.05 -4.12 16.35
N ASP A 716 -29.90 -4.79 17.14
CA ASP A 716 -30.39 -4.27 18.42
C ASP A 716 -30.41 -5.35 19.52
N HIS A 717 -30.42 -4.91 20.77
CA HIS A 717 -30.33 -5.81 21.92
C HIS A 717 -31.55 -6.74 22.05
N ASP A 718 -32.76 -6.22 21.91
CA ASP A 718 -33.99 -6.96 22.16
C ASP A 718 -34.21 -8.06 21.10
N SER A 719 -33.92 -7.75 19.84
CA SER A 719 -33.97 -8.70 18.73
C SER A 719 -32.99 -9.85 18.96
N ARG A 720 -31.75 -9.57 19.39
CA ARG A 720 -30.77 -10.62 19.73
C ARG A 720 -31.25 -11.51 20.88
N GLN A 721 -31.78 -10.93 21.96
CA GLN A 721 -32.27 -11.72 23.11
C GLN A 721 -33.46 -12.61 22.75
N LYS A 722 -34.42 -12.10 21.97
CA LYS A 722 -35.55 -12.91 21.46
C LYS A 722 -35.05 -14.03 20.56
N CYS A 723 -34.08 -13.74 19.69
CA CYS A 723 -33.47 -14.73 18.80
C CYS A 723 -32.73 -15.84 19.58
N LEU A 724 -31.90 -15.47 20.57
CA LEU A 724 -31.21 -16.42 21.44
C LEU A 724 -32.17 -17.29 22.24
N SER A 725 -33.28 -16.72 22.74
CA SER A 725 -34.34 -17.48 23.43
C SER A 725 -34.97 -18.52 22.51
N ARG A 726 -35.34 -18.13 21.27
CA ARG A 726 -35.90 -19.05 20.26
C ARG A 726 -34.91 -20.15 19.88
N LEU A 727 -33.62 -19.83 19.76
CA LEU A 727 -32.57 -20.83 19.51
C LEU A 727 -32.44 -21.79 20.70
N ALA A 728 -32.46 -21.29 21.93
CA ALA A 728 -32.39 -22.12 23.13
C ALA A 728 -33.58 -23.10 23.24
N GLU A 729 -34.80 -22.64 22.96
CA GLU A 729 -36.01 -23.47 22.91
C GLU A 729 -35.90 -24.56 21.85
N ARG A 730 -35.46 -24.20 20.64
CA ARG A 730 -35.28 -25.13 19.51
C ARG A 730 -34.27 -26.24 19.80
N HIS A 731 -33.25 -25.96 20.60
CA HIS A 731 -32.17 -26.89 20.93
C HIS A 731 -32.29 -27.53 22.33
N HIS A 732 -33.40 -27.31 23.03
CA HIS A 732 -33.65 -27.81 24.39
C HIS A 732 -33.72 -29.35 24.50
N SER A 733 -34.04 -30.05 23.41
CA SER A 733 -34.22 -31.51 23.36
C SER A 733 -33.01 -32.29 22.81
N HIS A 734 -31.95 -31.60 22.41
CA HIS A 734 -30.73 -32.21 21.90
C HIS A 734 -29.63 -31.98 22.93
N CYS A 735 -29.03 -33.05 23.45
CA CYS A 735 -27.95 -33.02 24.45
C CYS A 735 -26.66 -32.35 23.92
N ILE A 736 -26.72 -31.07 23.59
CA ILE A 736 -25.56 -30.26 23.21
C ILE A 736 -24.86 -29.85 24.52
N LEU A 737 -23.60 -30.27 24.66
CA LEU A 737 -22.78 -30.12 25.87
C LEU A 737 -22.60 -28.65 26.33
N GLU A 738 -22.73 -27.67 25.43
CA GLU A 738 -22.78 -26.23 25.74
C GLU A 738 -24.11 -25.67 25.22
N GLY A 739 -25.03 -25.25 26.11
CA GLY A 739 -26.29 -24.61 25.70
C GLY A 739 -26.06 -23.27 24.98
N VAL A 740 -27.03 -22.81 24.18
CA VAL A 740 -26.94 -21.58 23.35
C VAL A 740 -26.39 -20.37 24.12
N TYR A 741 -26.92 -20.09 25.30
CA TYR A 741 -26.45 -18.98 26.15
C TYR A 741 -25.02 -19.16 26.66
N ALA A 742 -24.60 -20.39 26.97
CA ALA A 742 -23.24 -20.66 27.42
C ALA A 742 -22.24 -20.45 26.28
N TYR A 743 -22.60 -20.84 25.05
CA TYR A 743 -21.78 -20.61 23.86
C TYR A 743 -21.64 -19.12 23.55
N ASP A 744 -22.75 -18.37 23.51
CA ASP A 744 -22.74 -16.91 23.28
C ASP A 744 -21.90 -16.17 24.35
N LEU A 745 -22.08 -16.52 25.63
CA LEU A 745 -21.28 -15.92 26.71
C LEU A 745 -19.79 -16.25 26.57
N LYS A 746 -19.43 -17.50 26.24
CA LYS A 746 -18.06 -17.91 25.98
C LYS A 746 -17.43 -17.08 24.86
N ARG A 747 -18.11 -16.92 23.73
CA ARG A 747 -17.65 -16.11 22.59
C ARG A 747 -17.45 -14.64 22.94
N ARG A 748 -18.32 -14.07 23.78
CA ARG A 748 -18.14 -12.69 24.27
C ARG A 748 -16.91 -12.56 25.16
N ASN A 749 -16.69 -13.52 26.05
CA ASN A 749 -15.57 -13.49 26.98
C ASN A 749 -14.20 -13.65 26.30
N GLU A 750 -14.14 -14.31 25.13
CA GLU A 750 -12.91 -14.42 24.32
C GLU A 750 -12.33 -13.06 23.90
N ALA A 751 -13.15 -12.01 23.78
CA ALA A 751 -12.70 -10.66 23.40
C ALA A 751 -12.02 -9.88 24.54
N GLY A 752 -12.27 -10.28 25.79
CA GLY A 752 -11.76 -9.61 26.99
C GLY A 752 -12.44 -8.27 27.31
N VAL A 753 -12.00 -7.66 28.42
CA VAL A 753 -12.51 -6.37 28.90
C VAL A 753 -11.98 -5.20 28.07
N TYR A 754 -12.71 -4.08 28.06
CA TYR A 754 -12.22 -2.85 27.44
C TYR A 754 -11.09 -2.26 28.28
N ASN A 755 -9.93 -2.08 27.67
CA ASN A 755 -8.74 -1.48 28.27
C ASN A 755 -8.10 -0.54 27.23
N PRO A 756 -8.56 0.71 27.14
CA PRO A 756 -8.07 1.63 26.13
C PRO A 756 -6.59 1.97 26.35
N VAL A 757 -5.90 2.33 25.27
CA VAL A 757 -4.55 2.90 25.37
C VAL A 757 -4.57 4.27 26.03
N ASN A 758 -3.46 4.61 26.69
CA ASN A 758 -3.22 5.98 27.14
C ASN A 758 -2.73 6.88 25.99
N LYS A 759 -2.67 8.19 26.24
CA LYS A 759 -2.22 9.20 25.27
C LYS A 759 -0.89 8.82 24.63
N LYS A 760 0.13 8.53 25.43
CA LYS A 760 1.48 8.24 24.93
C LYS A 760 1.50 7.01 24.02
N GLN A 761 0.78 5.95 24.38
CA GLN A 761 0.64 4.75 23.57
C GLN A 761 -0.07 5.06 22.26
N PHE A 762 -1.20 5.77 22.32
CA PHE A 762 -1.97 6.13 21.13
C PHE A 762 -1.15 6.92 20.12
N PHE A 763 -0.54 8.03 20.54
CA PHE A 763 0.20 8.91 19.64
C PHE A 763 1.48 8.28 19.10
N ARG A 764 2.08 7.32 19.80
CA ARG A 764 3.25 6.57 19.32
C ARG A 764 2.92 5.66 18.12
N ARG A 765 1.67 5.20 17.99
CA ARG A 765 1.23 4.38 16.84
C ARG A 765 1.26 5.16 15.52
N PHE A 766 1.09 6.48 15.58
CA PHE A 766 1.04 7.35 14.41
C PHE A 766 2.40 8.00 14.17
N VAL A 767 3.24 7.32 13.38
CA VAL A 767 4.59 7.80 13.04
C VAL A 767 4.57 9.11 12.26
N ASP A 768 3.50 9.42 11.53
CA ASP A 768 3.38 10.64 10.73
C ASP A 768 2.58 11.72 11.46
N PHE A 769 2.89 13.00 11.18
CA PHE A 769 2.04 14.12 11.59
C PHE A 769 0.76 14.18 10.76
N THR A 770 -0.32 14.68 11.37
CA THR A 770 -1.48 15.18 10.62
C THR A 770 -1.20 16.58 10.09
N SER A 771 -1.88 16.99 9.01
CA SER A 771 -1.76 18.38 8.52
C SER A 771 -2.17 19.40 9.59
N GLY A 772 -3.21 19.10 10.39
CA GLY A 772 -3.64 19.97 11.48
C GLY A 772 -2.65 20.07 12.64
N GLU A 773 -1.90 19.00 12.93
CA GLU A 773 -0.80 19.03 13.89
C GLU A 773 0.31 19.97 13.41
N LEU A 774 0.70 19.88 12.14
CA LEU A 774 1.75 20.73 11.57
C LEU A 774 1.35 22.20 11.50
N GLU A 775 0.10 22.52 11.16
CA GLU A 775 -0.36 23.92 11.17
C GLU A 775 -0.37 24.51 12.59
N ARG A 776 -0.70 23.72 13.61
CA ARG A 776 -0.57 24.18 15.01
C ARG A 776 0.89 24.43 15.38
N CYS A 777 1.80 23.52 15.02
CA CYS A 777 3.22 23.73 15.27
C CYS A 777 3.76 24.98 14.55
N TRP A 778 3.36 25.19 13.30
CA TRP A 778 3.72 26.37 12.51
C TRP A 778 3.26 27.66 13.18
N ASN A 779 1.99 27.74 13.58
CA ASN A 779 1.44 28.94 14.21
C ASN A 779 2.06 29.20 15.59
N ASN A 780 2.19 28.17 16.44
CA ASN A 780 2.80 28.30 17.76
C ASN A 780 4.25 28.81 17.68
N TRP A 781 5.02 28.32 16.69
CA TRP A 781 6.38 28.81 16.46
C TRP A 781 6.40 30.31 16.13
N TRP A 782 5.58 30.77 15.18
CA TRP A 782 5.49 32.20 14.83
C TRP A 782 4.95 33.07 15.98
N ASP A 783 3.93 32.61 16.70
CA ASP A 783 3.29 33.37 17.76
C ASP A 783 4.21 33.53 18.99
N SER A 784 4.99 32.50 19.32
CA SER A 784 6.00 32.57 20.39
C SER A 784 7.02 33.70 20.18
N LYS A 785 7.28 34.08 18.92
CA LYS A 785 8.22 35.15 18.53
C LYS A 785 7.62 36.56 18.58
N PHE A 786 6.31 36.70 18.35
CA PHE A 786 5.63 37.99 18.48
C PHE A 786 5.51 38.44 19.95
N LEU A 787 5.52 37.49 20.90
CA LEU A 787 5.55 37.79 22.32
C LEU A 787 6.95 38.20 22.82
N GLU A 788 8.02 37.61 22.29
CA GLU A 788 9.40 38.03 22.59
C GLU A 788 9.71 39.43 22.04
N THR A 789 9.27 39.75 20.82
CA THR A 789 9.47 41.10 20.23
C THR A 789 8.60 42.18 20.85
N ALA A 790 7.46 41.86 21.47
CA ALA A 790 6.65 42.84 22.21
C ALA A 790 7.23 43.12 23.62
N ALA A 791 7.89 42.14 24.24
CA ALA A 791 8.58 42.31 25.51
C ALA A 791 9.84 43.19 25.36
N ASP A 792 10.58 43.07 24.26
CA ASP A 792 11.77 43.89 23.96
C ASP A 792 11.45 45.33 23.50
N VAL A 793 10.17 45.65 23.22
CA VAL A 793 9.72 47.03 22.92
C VAL A 793 9.10 47.71 24.15
N THR A 794 8.98 46.98 25.28
CA THR A 794 8.47 47.52 26.56
C THR A 794 9.48 47.45 27.71
N ALA A 795 10.71 47.04 27.44
CA ALA A 795 11.90 47.23 28.29
C ALA A 795 12.81 48.30 27.70
#